data_AF-A0A0D0DSV7-F1
#
_entry.id   AF-A0A0D0DSV7-F1
#
_cell.length_a   1.000
_cell.length_b   1.000
_cell.length_c   1.000
_cell.angle_alpha   90.00
_cell.angle_beta   90.00
_cell.angle_gamma   90.00
#
_symmetry.space_group_name_H-M   'P 1'
#
loop_
_entity.id
_entity.type
_entity.pdbx_description
1 polymer ?
#
loop_
_entity_poly.entity_id
_entity_poly.type
_entity_poly.pdbx_seq_one_letter_code
_entity_poly.pdbx_strand_id
1 'polypeptide(L)'
;MCLYRASKALGRVVARSRMKPKKSPARQLYSKGIYTATFRAIARRLVLAGCSQKSVGPAIQAILKALDMPVGKRCMSNRTVQRAVLEGGVAAKMQIGHEIVGTSSLTFSSDSTTHHHVNFNSRHISYKAPLYGNTTAIGPIQRNLLLGIELSKDHTAKTQVQGLKDIVADAAAIYNHSPLAQRLSSTGMVTPYTFMSKLKGVNGDHSADQLKMFAGVRTWKKEMWLCELGMQALRHCTVESAPLAAAVRDAYKLLVDQAGGLSAWNALSDSEFGKDIVQHLPEDSEERRAAEFLVRAGCCMHKQLNSVKGRNAAMVDSWEENGFERPILLANKDNAATLQNVDKSSDATTDAEVRALDISGHGGVKVCTLAGAIFNHKDDKKGQQDTHHYYFEMIKAVLSPFPDTSNTRYQSYCEAAAELLTHLDHYITFLEQVRDRKKERNFSHMEENVYKALHDGPTLTELAVLVLYAAAITHPHMCSVHSQTKDINVLDLSPLHDKTCLHCDHIIEDPTLLFGSYKFGALDGLEWQNPTAVTAVHQLFSNNKLPHLHEALMAFFRGALTTWEHFSAEFEGGGTIDRMSREECNSTFMSATNDANEGALGSYRLHARQKPLTSLHHHNTLEQFKRNNTESFIDNTFTDAD
;
A
#
# COMPACT_ATOMS: atom_id res chain seq x y z
N MET A 1 28.27 27.74 -60.55
CA MET A 1 29.38 27.00 -59.89
C MET A 1 29.13 26.63 -58.42
N CYS A 2 28.43 27.44 -57.59
CA CYS A 2 28.12 27.10 -56.19
C CYS A 2 27.18 25.89 -56.01
N LEU A 3 26.16 25.72 -56.86
CA LEU A 3 25.25 24.56 -56.81
C LEU A 3 25.94 23.21 -57.12
N TYR A 4 26.93 23.22 -58.01
CA TYR A 4 27.73 22.02 -58.32
C TYR A 4 28.66 21.63 -57.16
N ARG A 5 29.22 22.62 -56.44
CA ARG A 5 30.04 22.39 -55.23
C ARG A 5 29.18 21.90 -54.06
N ALA A 6 27.97 22.43 -53.89
CA ALA A 6 27.00 21.97 -52.89
C ALA A 6 26.52 20.53 -53.15
N SER A 7 26.25 20.18 -54.41
CA SER A 7 25.92 18.80 -54.83
C SER A 7 27.07 17.82 -54.56
N LYS A 8 28.32 18.22 -54.83
CA LYS A 8 29.51 17.39 -54.55
C LYS A 8 29.79 17.26 -53.05
N ALA A 9 29.50 18.29 -52.26
CA ALA A 9 29.58 18.25 -50.80
C ALA A 9 28.51 17.33 -50.20
N LEU A 10 27.26 17.43 -50.68
CA LEU A 10 26.16 16.55 -50.29
C LEU A 10 26.43 15.10 -50.70
N GLY A 11 26.95 14.87 -51.91
CA GLY A 11 27.38 13.55 -52.39
C GLY A 11 28.52 12.96 -51.55
N ARG A 12 29.46 13.77 -51.05
CA ARG A 12 30.51 13.33 -50.11
C ARG A 12 29.97 13.06 -48.70
N VAL A 13 28.98 13.82 -48.23
CA VAL A 13 28.31 13.58 -46.94
C VAL A 13 27.49 12.29 -46.98
N VAL A 14 26.77 12.04 -48.06
CA VAL A 14 26.01 10.80 -48.30
C VAL A 14 26.95 9.60 -48.54
N ALA A 15 28.08 9.79 -49.21
CA ALA A 15 29.11 8.75 -49.33
C ALA A 15 29.80 8.47 -47.97
N ARG A 16 29.95 9.48 -47.10
CA ARG A 16 30.46 9.31 -45.74
C ARG A 16 29.43 8.63 -44.81
N SER A 17 28.13 8.87 -44.98
CA SER A 17 27.09 8.15 -44.23
C SER A 17 26.90 6.70 -44.70
N ARG A 18 27.30 6.39 -45.95
CA ARG A 18 27.40 5.03 -46.49
C ARG A 18 28.75 4.35 -46.24
N MET A 19 29.65 4.95 -45.44
CA MET A 19 30.84 4.23 -44.98
C MET A 19 30.39 3.03 -44.14
N LYS A 20 30.67 1.83 -44.65
CA LYS A 20 30.47 0.55 -43.97
C LYS A 20 30.93 0.69 -42.51
N PRO A 21 30.17 0.21 -41.51
CA PRO A 21 30.63 0.23 -40.14
C PRO A 21 32.01 -0.43 -40.07
N LYS A 22 33.00 0.27 -39.46
CA LYS A 22 34.39 -0.21 -39.29
C LYS A 22 34.51 -1.53 -38.52
N LYS A 23 33.39 -2.10 -38.05
CA LYS A 23 33.26 -3.42 -37.41
C LYS A 23 32.15 -4.18 -38.14
N SER A 24 32.31 -5.49 -38.36
CA SER A 24 31.25 -6.28 -39.01
C SER A 24 29.90 -6.07 -38.28
N PRO A 25 28.77 -5.98 -38.99
CA PRO A 25 27.43 -5.84 -38.38
C PRO A 25 27.14 -6.92 -37.32
N ALA A 26 27.73 -8.11 -37.50
CA ALA A 26 27.67 -9.21 -36.52
C ALA A 26 28.33 -8.88 -35.16
N ARG A 27 29.35 -7.99 -35.12
CA ARG A 27 29.99 -7.52 -33.88
C ARG A 27 29.16 -6.50 -33.09
N GLN A 28 28.10 -5.93 -33.69
CA GLN A 28 27.16 -5.04 -32.99
C GLN A 28 26.08 -5.84 -32.24
N LEU A 29 25.73 -7.01 -32.77
CA LEU A 29 24.75 -7.93 -32.18
C LEU A 29 25.36 -8.85 -31.12
N TYR A 30 26.60 -9.30 -31.33
CA TYR A 30 27.29 -10.25 -30.44
C TYR A 30 28.74 -9.84 -30.20
N SER A 31 29.20 -10.07 -28.96
CA SER A 31 30.62 -10.04 -28.59
C SER A 31 31.00 -11.40 -28.01
N LYS A 32 32.07 -12.02 -28.52
CA LYS A 32 32.56 -13.35 -28.09
C LYS A 32 31.46 -14.43 -28.02
N GLY A 33 30.48 -14.39 -28.93
CA GLY A 33 29.39 -15.37 -29.00
C GLY A 33 28.18 -15.10 -28.10
N ILE A 34 28.20 -14.01 -27.32
CA ILE A 34 27.13 -13.58 -26.40
C ILE A 34 26.47 -12.32 -26.97
N TYR A 35 25.15 -12.17 -26.82
CA TYR A 35 24.46 -10.93 -27.18
C TYR A 35 25.01 -9.74 -26.39
N THR A 36 25.20 -8.59 -27.04
CA THR A 36 25.70 -7.38 -26.38
C THR A 36 24.72 -6.84 -25.33
N ALA A 37 25.21 -6.05 -24.38
CA ALA A 37 24.40 -5.44 -23.33
C ALA A 37 23.20 -4.66 -23.91
N THR A 38 23.41 -3.91 -25.01
CA THR A 38 22.35 -3.18 -25.72
C THR A 38 21.22 -4.09 -26.19
N PHE A 39 21.52 -5.24 -26.79
CA PHE A 39 20.47 -6.17 -27.25
C PHE A 39 19.79 -6.91 -26.10
N ARG A 40 20.50 -7.17 -24.99
CA ARG A 40 19.88 -7.70 -23.76
C ARG A 40 18.95 -6.67 -23.12
N ALA A 41 19.31 -5.39 -23.12
CA ALA A 41 18.44 -4.28 -22.70
C ALA A 41 17.19 -4.17 -23.58
N ILE A 42 17.33 -4.20 -24.90
CA ILE A 42 16.18 -4.23 -25.82
C ILE A 42 15.27 -5.42 -25.53
N ALA A 43 15.84 -6.61 -25.28
CA ALA A 43 15.06 -7.79 -24.94
C ALA A 43 14.25 -7.59 -23.64
N ARG A 44 14.86 -7.03 -22.59
CA ARG A 44 14.14 -6.68 -21.34
C ARG A 44 13.01 -5.70 -21.60
N ARG A 45 13.27 -4.61 -22.34
CA ARG A 45 12.25 -3.59 -22.67
C ARG A 45 11.07 -4.17 -23.44
N LEU A 46 11.32 -5.06 -24.39
CA LEU A 46 10.25 -5.74 -25.13
C LEU A 46 9.41 -6.63 -24.23
N VAL A 47 10.01 -7.37 -23.30
CA VAL A 47 9.25 -8.18 -22.32
C VAL A 47 8.41 -7.31 -21.40
N LEU A 48 8.96 -6.18 -20.93
CA LEU A 48 8.24 -5.21 -20.10
C LEU A 48 7.07 -4.54 -20.86
N ALA A 49 7.21 -4.35 -22.16
CA ALA A 49 6.15 -3.88 -23.05
C ALA A 49 5.08 -4.96 -23.35
N GLY A 50 5.20 -6.16 -22.76
CA GLY A 50 4.24 -7.25 -22.90
C GLY A 50 4.57 -8.27 -24.00
N CYS A 51 5.70 -8.14 -24.69
CA CYS A 51 6.12 -9.11 -25.69
C CYS A 51 6.43 -10.47 -25.04
N SER A 52 5.88 -11.55 -25.60
CA SER A 52 6.21 -12.89 -25.11
C SER A 52 7.69 -13.20 -25.35
N GLN A 53 8.36 -13.86 -24.40
CA GLN A 53 9.81 -14.11 -24.49
C GLN A 53 10.21 -14.92 -25.74
N LYS A 54 9.34 -15.81 -26.22
CA LYS A 54 9.53 -16.54 -27.49
C LYS A 54 9.47 -15.64 -28.73
N SER A 55 8.75 -14.52 -28.65
CA SER A 55 8.54 -13.57 -29.76
C SER A 55 9.58 -12.47 -29.81
N VAL A 56 10.32 -12.22 -28.72
CA VAL A 56 11.33 -11.15 -28.65
C VAL A 56 12.41 -11.30 -29.72
N GLY A 57 12.99 -12.49 -29.88
CA GLY A 57 13.99 -12.74 -30.92
C GLY A 57 13.49 -12.44 -32.34
N PRO A 58 12.35 -13.04 -32.77
CA PRO A 58 11.72 -12.72 -34.04
C PRO A 58 11.37 -11.23 -34.21
N ALA A 59 10.86 -10.58 -33.16
CA ALA A 59 10.54 -9.15 -33.19
C ALA A 59 11.78 -8.29 -33.45
N ILE A 60 12.89 -8.57 -32.76
CA ILE A 60 14.17 -7.89 -32.99
C ILE A 60 14.63 -8.08 -34.44
N GLN A 61 14.54 -9.30 -34.98
CA GLN A 61 14.93 -9.55 -36.38
C GLN A 61 14.03 -8.80 -37.38
N ALA A 62 12.73 -8.72 -37.12
CA ALA A 62 11.80 -7.96 -37.95
C ALA A 62 12.13 -6.46 -37.94
N ILE A 63 12.43 -5.89 -36.77
CA ILE A 63 12.86 -4.49 -36.62
C ILE A 63 14.15 -4.23 -37.40
N LEU A 64 15.16 -5.10 -37.24
CA LEU A 64 16.43 -4.97 -37.97
C LEU A 64 16.23 -5.03 -39.48
N LYS A 65 15.39 -5.96 -39.95
CA LYS A 65 15.04 -6.06 -41.38
C LYS A 65 14.34 -4.81 -41.90
N ALA A 66 13.43 -4.23 -41.11
CA ALA A 66 12.73 -2.99 -41.48
C ALA A 66 13.65 -1.76 -41.54
N LEU A 67 14.76 -1.79 -40.80
CA LEU A 67 15.78 -0.73 -40.77
C LEU A 67 16.93 -0.96 -41.77
N ASP A 68 16.79 -1.92 -42.71
CA ASP A 68 17.84 -2.35 -43.64
C ASP A 68 19.16 -2.74 -42.94
N MET A 69 19.07 -3.17 -41.67
CA MET A 69 20.20 -3.65 -40.90
C MET A 69 20.44 -5.15 -41.14
N PRO A 70 21.70 -5.60 -41.16
CA PRO A 70 22.02 -7.01 -41.36
C PRO A 70 21.43 -7.89 -40.26
N VAL A 71 20.52 -8.79 -40.66
CA VAL A 71 19.93 -9.80 -39.75
C VAL A 71 20.91 -10.97 -39.65
N GLY A 72 21.40 -11.23 -38.44
CA GLY A 72 22.27 -12.38 -38.17
C GLY A 72 21.53 -13.72 -38.32
N LYS A 73 22.25 -14.80 -38.63
CA LYS A 73 21.68 -16.18 -38.68
C LYS A 73 21.13 -16.65 -37.34
N ARG A 74 21.58 -16.06 -36.23
CA ARG A 74 21.15 -16.40 -34.87
C ARG A 74 19.96 -15.53 -34.48
N CYS A 75 18.93 -16.16 -33.92
CA CYS A 75 17.78 -15.51 -33.32
C CYS A 75 17.88 -15.62 -31.80
N MET A 76 17.42 -14.61 -31.06
CA MET A 76 17.46 -14.67 -29.60
C MET A 76 16.44 -15.71 -29.12
N SER A 77 16.93 -16.79 -28.53
CA SER A 77 16.06 -17.86 -28.04
C SER A 77 15.31 -17.40 -26.79
N ASN A 78 14.16 -18.03 -26.52
CA ASN A 78 13.39 -17.83 -25.29
C ASN A 78 14.27 -17.90 -24.03
N ARG A 79 15.14 -18.91 -23.94
CA ARG A 79 16.09 -19.09 -22.84
C ARG A 79 17.06 -17.90 -22.69
N THR A 80 17.50 -17.32 -23.81
CA THR A 80 18.41 -16.16 -23.78
C THR A 80 17.69 -14.91 -23.30
N VAL A 81 16.46 -14.70 -23.76
CA VAL A 81 15.60 -13.60 -23.30
C VAL A 81 15.33 -13.72 -21.81
N GLN A 82 14.98 -14.92 -21.33
CA GLN A 82 14.77 -15.18 -19.91
C GLN A 82 16.00 -14.83 -19.07
N ARG A 83 17.20 -15.19 -19.53
CA ARG A 83 18.46 -14.83 -18.86
C ARG A 83 18.70 -13.32 -18.84
N ALA A 84 18.40 -12.62 -19.94
CA ALA A 84 18.52 -11.16 -19.98
C ALA A 84 17.54 -10.47 -19.01
N VAL A 85 16.37 -11.05 -18.78
CA VAL A 85 15.42 -10.59 -17.76
C VAL A 85 15.96 -10.85 -16.35
N LEU A 86 16.45 -12.05 -16.06
CA LEU A 86 17.04 -12.39 -14.76
C LEU A 86 18.28 -11.54 -14.42
N GLU A 87 19.11 -11.21 -15.42
CA GLU A 87 20.19 -10.23 -15.30
C GLU A 87 19.68 -8.88 -14.79
N GLY A 88 18.53 -8.41 -15.30
CA GLY A 88 17.88 -7.22 -14.78
C GLY A 88 17.46 -7.35 -13.31
N GLY A 89 17.02 -8.53 -12.88
CA GLY A 89 16.68 -8.79 -11.46
C GLY A 89 17.90 -8.74 -10.55
N VAL A 90 19.05 -9.27 -11.00
CA VAL A 90 20.32 -9.15 -10.27
C VAL A 90 20.72 -7.68 -10.16
N ALA A 91 20.65 -6.92 -11.26
CA ALA A 91 20.93 -5.49 -11.24
C ALA A 91 19.99 -4.70 -10.31
N ALA A 92 18.71 -5.08 -10.23
CA ALA A 92 17.76 -4.45 -9.31
C ALA A 92 18.13 -4.70 -7.83
N LYS A 93 18.65 -5.88 -7.50
CA LYS A 93 19.15 -6.16 -6.14
C LYS A 93 20.48 -5.45 -5.84
N MET A 94 21.37 -5.34 -6.83
CA MET A 94 22.57 -4.50 -6.72
C MET A 94 22.20 -3.03 -6.48
N GLN A 95 21.18 -2.52 -7.17
CA GLN A 95 20.64 -1.18 -6.96
C GLN A 95 20.16 -1.01 -5.51
N ILE A 96 19.35 -1.93 -4.98
CA ILE A 96 18.88 -1.87 -3.59
C ILE A 96 20.06 -1.72 -2.61
N GLY A 97 21.09 -2.56 -2.76
CA GLY A 97 22.27 -2.48 -1.89
C GLY A 97 23.05 -1.16 -2.06
N HIS A 98 23.23 -0.71 -3.29
CA HIS A 98 23.90 0.57 -3.60
C HIS A 98 23.19 1.75 -2.95
N GLU A 99 21.85 1.81 -3.06
CA GLU A 99 21.04 2.92 -2.56
C GLU A 99 20.97 2.91 -1.02
N ILE A 100 20.91 1.72 -0.40
CA ILE A 100 21.04 1.59 1.07
C ILE A 100 22.37 2.16 1.55
N VAL A 101 23.46 1.91 0.83
CA VAL A 101 24.79 2.44 1.18
C VAL A 101 24.91 3.93 0.89
N GLY A 102 24.31 4.42 -0.20
CA GLY A 102 24.39 5.82 -0.62
C GLY A 102 23.50 6.78 0.19
N THR A 103 22.39 6.31 0.76
CA THR A 103 21.45 7.19 1.47
C THR A 103 21.90 7.52 2.90
N SER A 104 21.54 8.70 3.40
CA SER A 104 21.71 9.09 4.81
C SER A 104 20.66 8.47 5.72
N SER A 105 19.45 8.28 5.20
CA SER A 105 18.31 7.75 5.92
C SER A 105 17.33 7.06 4.97
N LEU A 106 16.56 6.13 5.52
CA LEU A 106 15.49 5.45 4.81
C LEU A 106 14.33 5.12 5.75
N THR A 107 13.18 4.87 5.18
CA THR A 107 12.00 4.34 5.88
C THR A 107 11.56 3.05 5.21
N PHE A 108 10.84 2.22 5.96
CA PHE A 108 10.34 0.92 5.53
C PHE A 108 8.82 0.91 5.51
N SER A 109 8.22 0.27 4.50
CA SER A 109 6.80 -0.03 4.52
C SER A 109 6.50 -1.43 4.02
N SER A 110 5.40 -2.00 4.52
CA SER A 110 4.91 -3.30 4.10
C SER A 110 3.40 -3.38 4.06
N ASP A 111 2.91 -4.33 3.27
CA ASP A 111 1.51 -4.75 3.26
C ASP A 111 1.41 -6.24 3.01
N SER A 112 0.30 -6.85 3.46
CA SER A 112 0.06 -8.28 3.34
C SER A 112 -1.33 -8.57 2.78
N THR A 113 -1.42 -9.52 1.87
CA THR A 113 -2.71 -10.05 1.39
C THR A 113 -2.66 -11.57 1.26
N THR A 114 -3.82 -12.20 1.28
CA THR A 114 -3.96 -13.61 0.91
C THR A 114 -4.46 -13.75 -0.54
N HIS A 115 -3.97 -14.73 -1.29
CA HIS A 115 -4.50 -15.12 -2.60
C HIS A 115 -4.54 -16.65 -2.68
N HIS A 116 -5.75 -17.22 -2.89
CA HIS A 116 -5.99 -18.67 -2.87
C HIS A 116 -5.38 -19.39 -1.65
N HIS A 117 -5.65 -18.87 -0.44
CA HIS A 117 -5.14 -19.40 0.84
C HIS A 117 -3.62 -19.31 1.03
N VAL A 118 -2.92 -18.54 0.19
CA VAL A 118 -1.48 -18.29 0.29
C VAL A 118 -1.23 -16.84 0.65
N ASN A 119 -0.35 -16.57 1.61
CA ASN A 119 -0.03 -15.22 2.08
C ASN A 119 1.12 -14.60 1.28
N PHE A 120 0.94 -13.35 0.89
CA PHE A 120 1.90 -12.55 0.15
C PHE A 120 2.18 -11.25 0.89
N ASN A 121 3.45 -10.90 1.05
CA ASN A 121 3.89 -9.65 1.66
C ASN A 121 4.64 -8.81 0.63
N SER A 122 4.21 -7.57 0.42
CA SER A 122 4.97 -6.58 -0.35
C SER A 122 5.75 -5.67 0.58
N ARG A 123 6.93 -5.24 0.14
CA ARG A 123 7.83 -4.39 0.91
C ARG A 123 8.49 -3.32 0.07
N HIS A 124 8.55 -2.10 0.60
CA HIS A 124 9.28 -0.99 0.00
C HIS A 124 10.21 -0.32 1.01
N ILE A 125 11.25 0.33 0.48
CA ILE A 125 11.98 1.37 1.23
C ILE A 125 11.79 2.72 0.55
N SER A 126 11.70 3.76 1.36
CA SER A 126 11.60 5.14 0.90
C SER A 126 12.82 5.93 1.35
N TYR A 127 13.44 6.71 0.46
CA TYR A 127 14.64 7.49 0.77
C TYR A 127 14.79 8.66 -0.21
N LYS A 128 15.67 9.61 0.14
CA LYS A 128 16.05 10.71 -0.74
C LYS A 128 17.21 10.27 -1.61
N ALA A 129 16.96 10.13 -2.91
CA ALA A 129 17.98 9.75 -3.88
C ALA A 129 18.56 11.00 -4.59
N PRO A 130 19.85 10.98 -4.97
CA PRO A 130 20.38 11.91 -5.96
C PRO A 130 19.67 11.72 -7.31
N LEU A 131 19.71 12.73 -8.17
CA LEU A 131 19.06 12.68 -9.49
C LEU A 131 19.80 11.73 -10.43
N TYR A 132 19.17 10.61 -10.78
CA TYR A 132 19.64 9.75 -11.86
C TYR A 132 19.02 10.20 -13.20
N GLY A 133 19.87 10.53 -14.17
CA GLY A 133 19.48 10.88 -15.55
C GLY A 133 19.01 12.34 -15.75
N ASN A 134 18.59 12.67 -16.98
CA ASN A 134 18.05 13.98 -17.37
C ASN A 134 16.67 14.21 -16.73
N THR A 135 16.66 14.62 -15.47
CA THR A 135 15.46 15.08 -14.77
C THR A 135 15.54 16.60 -14.63
N THR A 136 14.42 17.29 -14.85
CA THR A 136 14.30 18.75 -14.64
C THR A 136 14.22 19.14 -13.16
N ALA A 137 14.31 18.17 -12.26
CA ALA A 137 14.27 18.39 -10.82
C ALA A 137 15.58 19.02 -10.34
N ILE A 138 15.49 19.90 -9.35
CA ILE A 138 16.65 20.53 -8.70
C ILE A 138 16.73 19.93 -7.29
N GLY A 139 17.74 19.09 -7.03
CA GLY A 139 18.00 18.48 -5.73
C GLY A 139 17.51 17.03 -5.56
N PRO A 140 17.76 16.42 -4.38
CA PRO A 140 17.37 15.05 -4.09
C PRO A 140 15.85 14.85 -4.18
N ILE A 141 15.42 13.74 -4.78
CA ILE A 141 14.01 13.39 -4.93
C ILE A 141 13.65 12.21 -4.05
N GLN A 142 12.42 12.23 -3.53
CA GLN A 142 11.87 11.09 -2.82
C GLN A 142 11.72 9.92 -3.79
N ARG A 143 12.25 8.75 -3.41
CA ARG A 143 12.17 7.51 -4.17
C ARG A 143 11.63 6.41 -3.30
N ASN A 144 10.78 5.57 -3.89
CA ASN A 144 10.29 4.33 -3.30
C ASN A 144 10.86 3.16 -4.11
N LEU A 145 11.65 2.30 -3.46
CA LEU A 145 12.19 1.08 -4.05
C LEU A 145 11.38 -0.12 -3.59
N LEU A 146 10.90 -0.92 -4.55
CA LEU A 146 10.30 -2.22 -4.29
C LEU A 146 11.40 -3.22 -3.92
N LEU A 147 11.31 -3.79 -2.71
CA LEU A 147 12.18 -4.90 -2.27
C LEU A 147 11.70 -6.25 -2.80
N GLY A 148 10.42 -6.36 -3.13
CA GLY A 148 9.80 -7.53 -3.75
C GLY A 148 8.48 -7.92 -3.09
N ILE A 149 7.86 -8.95 -3.65
CA ILE A 149 6.70 -9.64 -3.06
C ILE A 149 7.16 -11.04 -2.63
N GLU A 150 6.90 -11.41 -1.39
CA GLU A 150 7.33 -12.70 -0.84
C GLU A 150 6.15 -13.53 -0.37
N LEU A 151 6.33 -14.85 -0.45
CA LEU A 151 5.44 -15.80 0.19
C LEU A 151 5.72 -15.80 1.69
N SER A 152 4.66 -15.71 2.48
CA SER A 152 4.74 -15.84 3.92
C SER A 152 3.99 -17.08 4.39
N LYS A 153 4.50 -17.74 5.43
CA LYS A 153 3.79 -18.87 6.07
C LYS A 153 2.56 -18.38 6.83
N ASP A 154 2.66 -17.23 7.46
CA ASP A 154 1.62 -16.57 8.24
C ASP A 154 1.80 -15.04 8.21
N HIS A 155 0.90 -14.31 8.87
CA HIS A 155 0.95 -12.84 8.97
C HIS A 155 1.59 -12.37 10.27
N THR A 156 2.21 -13.26 11.06
CA THR A 156 2.71 -12.88 12.39
C THR A 156 3.86 -11.87 12.29
N ALA A 157 3.93 -10.99 13.29
CA ALA A 157 5.01 -10.00 13.40
C ALA A 157 6.42 -10.60 13.29
N LYS A 158 6.65 -11.78 13.88
CA LYS A 158 7.94 -12.48 13.83
C LYS A 158 8.31 -12.86 12.39
N THR A 159 7.38 -13.44 11.64
CA THR A 159 7.59 -13.80 10.23
C THR A 159 7.82 -12.57 9.37
N GLN A 160 7.13 -11.46 9.64
CA GLN A 160 7.33 -10.22 8.91
C GLN A 160 8.73 -9.62 9.12
N VAL A 161 9.20 -9.55 10.38
CA VAL A 161 10.56 -9.09 10.72
C VAL A 161 11.62 -10.00 10.11
N GLN A 162 11.44 -11.32 10.16
CA GLN A 162 12.37 -12.26 9.55
C GLN A 162 12.44 -12.08 8.04
N GLY A 163 11.31 -11.92 7.36
CA GLY A 163 11.32 -11.67 5.92
C GLY A 163 12.01 -10.34 5.54
N LEU A 164 11.93 -9.30 6.40
CA LEU A 164 12.74 -8.10 6.19
C LEU A 164 14.24 -8.38 6.34
N LYS A 165 14.65 -9.14 7.36
CA LYS A 165 16.05 -9.56 7.55
C LYS A 165 16.57 -10.33 6.33
N ASP A 166 15.77 -11.26 5.81
CA ASP A 166 16.13 -12.11 4.68
C ASP A 166 16.31 -11.29 3.39
N ILE A 167 15.42 -10.34 3.11
CA ILE A 167 15.50 -9.47 1.93
C ILE A 167 16.74 -8.54 1.99
N VAL A 168 17.05 -8.02 3.17
CA VAL A 168 18.25 -7.17 3.36
C VAL A 168 19.51 -8.02 3.21
N ALA A 169 19.53 -9.23 3.74
CA ALA A 169 20.66 -10.15 3.62
C ALA A 169 20.90 -10.58 2.16
N ASP A 170 19.84 -10.86 1.40
CA ASP A 170 19.93 -11.21 -0.03
C ASP A 170 20.44 -10.03 -0.88
N ALA A 171 19.92 -8.82 -0.65
CA ALA A 171 20.43 -7.62 -1.31
C ALA A 171 21.90 -7.34 -0.94
N ALA A 172 22.27 -7.51 0.34
CA ALA A 172 23.64 -7.36 0.81
C ALA A 172 24.58 -8.37 0.17
N ALA A 173 24.17 -9.65 0.10
CA ALA A 173 24.96 -10.70 -0.52
C ALA A 173 25.25 -10.39 -1.99
N ILE A 174 24.27 -9.93 -2.75
CA ILE A 174 24.45 -9.63 -4.17
C ILE A 174 25.28 -8.35 -4.37
N TYR A 175 24.99 -7.28 -3.64
CA TYR A 175 25.72 -6.03 -3.78
C TYR A 175 27.18 -6.18 -3.33
N ASN A 176 27.43 -6.70 -2.12
CA ASN A 176 28.78 -6.75 -1.55
C ASN A 176 29.76 -7.61 -2.35
N HIS A 177 29.27 -8.64 -3.07
CA HIS A 177 30.10 -9.49 -3.94
C HIS A 177 30.16 -8.99 -5.40
N SER A 178 29.50 -7.87 -5.72
CA SER A 178 29.48 -7.35 -7.08
C SER A 178 30.75 -6.57 -7.44
N PRO A 179 31.15 -6.55 -8.74
CA PRO A 179 32.19 -5.65 -9.23
C PRO A 179 31.91 -4.18 -8.93
N LEU A 180 30.63 -3.80 -8.89
CA LEU A 180 30.18 -2.45 -8.57
C LEU A 180 30.61 -2.05 -7.15
N ALA A 181 30.34 -2.90 -6.15
CA ALA A 181 30.74 -2.63 -4.78
C ALA A 181 32.27 -2.61 -4.61
N GLN A 182 32.99 -3.47 -5.33
CA GLN A 182 34.46 -3.45 -5.33
C GLN A 182 35.01 -2.14 -5.91
N ARG A 183 34.43 -1.65 -7.01
CA ARG A 183 34.81 -0.39 -7.65
C ARG A 183 34.44 0.82 -6.80
N LEU A 184 33.30 0.76 -6.13
CA LEU A 184 32.79 1.81 -5.23
C LEU A 184 33.14 1.55 -3.77
N SER A 185 34.21 0.81 -3.48
CA SER A 185 34.54 0.33 -2.13
C SER A 185 34.69 1.45 -1.08
N SER A 186 34.90 2.70 -1.49
CA SER A 186 34.84 3.89 -0.63
C SER A 186 33.45 4.22 -0.07
N THR A 187 32.37 3.66 -0.65
CA THR A 187 30.98 3.89 -0.21
C THR A 187 30.57 3.00 0.95
N GLY A 188 31.24 1.86 1.16
CA GLY A 188 30.95 0.91 2.24
C GLY A 188 30.17 -0.33 1.78
N MET A 189 29.94 -1.25 2.72
CA MET A 189 29.22 -2.51 2.49
C MET A 189 27.82 -2.44 3.10
N VAL A 190 26.87 -3.18 2.53
CA VAL A 190 25.57 -3.39 3.16
C VAL A 190 25.75 -4.39 4.28
N THR A 191 25.48 -3.97 5.51
CA THR A 191 25.38 -4.85 6.69
C THR A 191 24.02 -4.64 7.36
N PRO A 192 23.55 -5.60 8.19
CA PRO A 192 22.37 -5.38 9.03
C PRO A 192 22.46 -4.07 9.83
N TYR A 193 23.64 -3.74 10.38
CA TYR A 193 23.88 -2.47 11.05
C TYR A 193 23.74 -1.25 10.12
N THR A 194 24.34 -1.28 8.92
CA THR A 194 24.25 -0.18 7.96
C THR A 194 22.80 0.09 7.55
N PHE A 195 21.99 -0.96 7.38
CA PHE A 195 20.56 -0.81 7.13
C PHE A 195 19.83 -0.22 8.34
N MET A 196 20.03 -0.79 9.54
CA MET A 196 19.30 -0.38 10.74
C MET A 196 19.69 1.00 11.27
N SER A 197 20.94 1.44 11.11
CA SER A 197 21.38 2.79 11.46
C SER A 197 20.69 3.87 10.60
N LYS A 198 20.41 3.54 9.34
CA LYS A 198 19.72 4.42 8.37
C LYS A 198 18.20 4.34 8.46
N LEU A 199 17.64 3.25 8.98
CA LEU A 199 16.20 3.10 9.15
C LEU A 199 15.68 4.07 10.23
N LYS A 200 14.89 5.07 9.83
CA LYS A 200 14.32 6.10 10.70
C LYS A 200 12.81 5.98 10.92
N GLY A 201 12.10 5.27 10.04
CA GLY A 201 10.66 5.14 10.14
C GLY A 201 10.10 3.85 9.56
N VAL A 202 8.95 3.41 10.08
CA VAL A 202 8.17 2.26 9.61
C VAL A 202 6.71 2.66 9.38
N ASN A 203 6.17 2.33 8.21
CA ASN A 203 4.78 2.59 7.82
C ASN A 203 4.04 1.30 7.45
N GLY A 204 2.77 1.20 7.83
CA GLY A 204 1.90 0.09 7.46
C GLY A 204 0.46 0.32 7.89
N ASP A 205 -0.35 -0.74 7.85
CA ASP A 205 -1.72 -0.72 8.40
C ASP A 205 -1.73 -0.60 9.95
N HIS A 206 -2.94 -0.57 10.52
CA HIS A 206 -3.19 -0.45 11.97
C HIS A 206 -3.48 -1.77 12.68
N SER A 207 -3.13 -2.91 12.08
CA SER A 207 -3.31 -4.21 12.71
C SER A 207 -2.38 -4.39 13.91
N ALA A 208 -2.82 -5.21 14.87
CA ALA A 208 -2.00 -5.59 16.02
C ALA A 208 -0.68 -6.27 15.61
N ASP A 209 -0.67 -6.98 14.48
CA ASP A 209 0.54 -7.61 13.95
C ASP A 209 1.54 -6.58 13.41
N GLN A 210 1.08 -5.50 12.76
CA GLN A 210 1.97 -4.39 12.36
C GLN A 210 2.57 -3.65 13.57
N LEU A 211 1.79 -3.45 14.64
CA LEU A 211 2.31 -2.85 15.89
C LEU A 211 3.39 -3.73 16.53
N LYS A 212 3.17 -5.04 16.57
CA LYS A 212 4.17 -6.00 17.05
C LYS A 212 5.38 -6.09 16.12
N MET A 213 5.19 -5.97 14.81
CA MET A 213 6.28 -5.94 13.83
C MET A 213 7.18 -4.72 14.07
N PHE A 214 6.59 -3.54 14.27
CA PHE A 214 7.33 -2.33 14.63
C PHE A 214 8.16 -2.51 15.90
N ALA A 215 7.59 -3.11 16.96
CA ALA A 215 8.33 -3.44 18.17
C ALA A 215 9.51 -4.38 17.89
N GLY A 216 9.31 -5.40 17.05
CA GLY A 216 10.38 -6.31 16.62
C GLY A 216 11.49 -5.63 15.82
N VAL A 217 11.15 -4.70 14.93
CA VAL A 217 12.12 -3.88 14.18
C VAL A 217 12.90 -2.97 15.13
N ARG A 218 12.23 -2.36 16.13
CA ARG A 218 12.90 -1.54 17.16
C ARG A 218 13.90 -2.36 17.97
N THR A 219 13.53 -3.58 18.36
CA THR A 219 14.45 -4.51 19.03
C THR A 219 15.65 -4.85 18.15
N TRP A 220 15.42 -5.21 16.88
CA TRP A 220 16.50 -5.50 15.94
C TRP A 220 17.43 -4.29 15.74
N LYS A 221 16.89 -3.07 15.70
CA LYS A 221 17.67 -1.83 15.59
C LYS A 221 18.63 -1.69 16.76
N LYS A 222 18.11 -1.89 17.98
CA LYS A 222 18.87 -1.84 19.22
C LYS A 222 19.96 -2.91 19.25
N GLU A 223 19.64 -4.15 18.88
CA GLU A 223 20.62 -5.24 18.79
C GLU A 223 21.79 -4.88 17.86
N MET A 224 21.51 -4.37 16.66
CA MET A 224 22.56 -4.02 15.70
C MET A 224 23.42 -2.84 16.17
N TRP A 225 22.82 -1.86 16.85
CA TRP A 225 23.57 -0.78 17.46
C TRP A 225 24.51 -1.26 18.56
N LEU A 226 24.02 -2.12 19.46
CA LEU A 226 24.83 -2.72 20.52
C LEU A 226 26.00 -3.54 19.96
N CYS A 227 25.76 -4.34 18.91
CA CYS A 227 26.81 -5.07 18.22
C CYS A 227 27.89 -4.13 17.67
N GLU A 228 27.51 -3.04 17.00
CA GLU A 228 28.48 -2.08 16.44
C GLU A 228 29.29 -1.40 17.54
N LEU A 229 28.67 -0.96 18.64
CA LEU A 229 29.40 -0.36 19.77
C LEU A 229 30.43 -1.34 20.34
N GLY A 230 30.05 -2.62 20.50
CA GLY A 230 30.98 -3.66 20.91
C GLY A 230 32.15 -3.83 19.94
N MET A 231 31.87 -3.84 18.62
CA MET A 231 32.91 -3.92 17.59
C MET A 231 33.83 -2.69 17.59
N GLN A 232 33.29 -1.49 17.79
CA GLN A 232 34.08 -0.25 17.89
C GLN A 232 34.99 -0.27 19.11
N ALA A 233 34.48 -0.67 20.27
CA ALA A 233 35.29 -0.85 21.47
C ALA A 233 36.44 -1.84 21.23
N LEU A 234 36.17 -2.97 20.57
CA LEU A 234 37.20 -3.94 20.19
C LEU A 234 38.24 -3.35 19.22
N ARG A 235 37.83 -2.55 18.23
CA ARG A 235 38.75 -1.88 17.28
C ARG A 235 39.63 -0.84 18.00
N HIS A 236 39.05 -0.01 18.85
CA HIS A 236 39.79 1.02 19.60
C HIS A 236 40.69 0.44 20.70
N CYS A 237 40.40 -0.77 21.20
CA CYS A 237 41.29 -1.52 22.09
C CYS A 237 42.62 -1.96 21.44
N THR A 238 42.79 -1.80 20.13
CA THR A 238 44.01 -2.25 19.43
C THR A 238 45.10 -1.20 19.25
N VAL A 239 44.86 0.07 19.63
CA VAL A 239 45.86 1.14 19.47
C VAL A 239 45.97 1.98 20.75
N GLU A 240 46.99 1.66 21.56
CA GLU A 240 47.62 2.55 22.55
C GLU A 240 46.80 3.09 23.75
N SER A 241 46.09 2.23 24.49
CA SER A 241 45.85 2.52 25.92
C SER A 241 45.94 1.26 26.79
N ALA A 242 47.12 1.05 27.38
CA ALA A 242 47.41 -0.07 28.26
C ALA A 242 46.40 -0.27 29.43
N PRO A 243 45.82 0.80 30.03
CA PRO A 243 44.83 0.65 31.10
C PRO A 243 43.44 0.19 30.60
N LEU A 244 42.97 0.67 29.45
CA LEU A 244 41.66 0.29 28.90
C LEU A 244 41.69 -1.11 28.29
N ALA A 245 42.79 -1.48 27.63
CA ALA A 245 43.00 -2.85 27.17
C ALA A 245 43.10 -3.86 28.32
N ALA A 246 43.60 -3.45 29.49
CA ALA A 246 43.57 -4.26 30.70
C ALA A 246 42.14 -4.36 31.26
N ALA A 247 41.42 -3.24 31.38
CA ALA A 247 40.04 -3.22 31.84
C ALA A 247 39.09 -4.05 30.95
N VAL A 248 39.26 -4.01 29.63
CA VAL A 248 38.48 -4.83 28.68
C VAL A 248 38.88 -6.31 28.75
N ARG A 249 40.16 -6.65 28.98
CA ARG A 249 40.57 -8.04 29.22
C ARG A 249 40.05 -8.58 30.55
N ASP A 250 40.01 -7.75 31.58
CA ASP A 250 39.52 -8.12 32.90
C ASP A 250 37.99 -8.21 32.91
N ALA A 251 37.29 -7.30 32.23
CA ALA A 251 35.86 -7.40 31.97
C ALA A 251 35.53 -8.63 31.12
N TYR A 252 36.32 -8.91 30.06
CA TYR A 252 36.17 -10.12 29.25
C TYR A 252 36.34 -11.39 30.09
N LYS A 253 37.37 -11.47 30.95
CA LYS A 253 37.56 -12.59 31.86
C LYS A 253 36.41 -12.72 32.86
N LEU A 254 35.98 -11.62 33.48
CA LEU A 254 34.88 -11.60 34.44
C LEU A 254 33.58 -12.09 33.79
N LEU A 255 33.28 -11.62 32.58
CA LEU A 255 32.08 -11.98 31.83
C LEU A 255 32.13 -13.44 31.35
N VAL A 256 33.30 -13.93 30.91
CA VAL A 256 33.53 -15.35 30.59
C VAL A 256 33.32 -16.24 31.82
N ASP A 257 33.81 -15.82 32.99
CA ASP A 257 33.66 -16.56 34.24
C ASP A 257 32.20 -16.53 34.74
N GLN A 258 31.51 -15.38 34.64
CA GLN A 258 30.08 -15.24 34.95
C GLN A 258 29.17 -16.08 34.03
N ALA A 259 29.57 -16.24 32.77
CA ALA A 259 28.89 -17.11 31.82
C ALA A 259 29.10 -18.60 32.11
N GLY A 260 29.96 -18.98 33.07
CA GLY A 260 30.27 -20.37 33.40
C GLY A 260 31.47 -20.94 32.62
N GLY A 261 32.35 -20.08 32.12
CA GLY A 261 33.58 -20.44 31.40
C GLY A 261 33.48 -20.30 29.89
N LEU A 262 34.61 -20.45 29.20
CA LEU A 262 34.78 -20.09 27.79
C LEU A 262 33.84 -20.85 26.83
N SER A 263 33.48 -22.09 27.13
CA SER A 263 32.52 -22.86 26.32
C SER A 263 31.09 -22.34 26.41
N ALA A 264 30.66 -21.90 27.60
CA ALA A 264 29.34 -21.32 27.79
C ALA A 264 29.29 -19.88 27.26
N TRP A 265 30.39 -19.13 27.42
CA TRP A 265 30.61 -17.82 26.81
C TRP A 265 30.51 -17.86 25.28
N ASN A 266 31.20 -18.80 24.62
CA ASN A 266 31.14 -18.97 23.17
C ASN A 266 29.77 -19.47 22.66
N ALA A 267 28.86 -19.83 23.57
CA ALA A 267 27.47 -20.17 23.26
C ALA A 267 26.51 -18.98 23.46
N LEU A 268 26.99 -17.85 24.00
CA LEU A 268 26.22 -16.61 24.10
C LEU A 268 26.15 -15.90 22.74
N SER A 269 25.03 -15.22 22.48
CA SER A 269 24.87 -14.42 21.27
C SER A 269 25.70 -13.12 21.33
N ASP A 270 26.22 -12.64 20.19
CA ASP A 270 27.01 -11.41 20.05
C ASP A 270 26.40 -10.13 20.69
N SER A 271 25.11 -10.15 21.10
CA SER A 271 24.37 -9.01 21.64
C SER A 271 24.75 -8.60 23.07
N GLU A 272 25.47 -9.42 23.84
CA GLU A 272 25.69 -9.18 25.27
C GLU A 272 26.86 -8.22 25.56
N PHE A 273 27.83 -8.10 24.65
CA PHE A 273 29.03 -7.26 24.82
C PHE A 273 28.75 -5.75 24.76
N GLY A 274 27.69 -5.32 24.05
CA GLY A 274 27.36 -3.90 23.87
C GLY A 274 26.53 -3.28 25.00
N LYS A 275 25.94 -4.09 25.89
CA LYS A 275 24.98 -3.61 26.91
C LYS A 275 25.63 -2.68 27.94
N ASP A 276 26.87 -2.96 28.33
CA ASP A 276 27.59 -2.20 29.36
C ASP A 276 28.06 -0.82 28.84
N ILE A 277 28.38 -0.70 27.55
CA ILE A 277 28.75 0.58 26.91
C ILE A 277 27.57 1.55 26.89
N VAL A 278 26.35 1.05 26.60
CA VAL A 278 25.13 1.89 26.55
C VAL A 278 24.67 2.35 27.92
N GLN A 279 24.93 1.58 28.99
CA GLN A 279 24.65 2.00 30.37
C GLN A 279 25.51 3.19 30.82
N HIS A 280 26.60 3.49 30.11
CA HIS A 280 27.48 4.62 30.39
C HIS A 280 27.24 5.84 29.48
N LEU A 281 26.39 5.71 28.45
CA LEU A 281 25.92 6.85 27.68
C LEU A 281 24.77 7.53 28.45
N PRO A 282 24.80 8.86 28.65
CA PRO A 282 23.68 9.59 29.23
C PRO A 282 22.38 9.28 28.49
N GLU A 283 21.29 9.07 29.23
CA GLU A 283 19.97 8.74 28.66
C GLU A 283 19.51 9.76 27.62
N ASP A 284 19.92 11.03 27.77
CA ASP A 284 19.57 12.15 26.88
C ASP A 284 20.67 12.57 25.91
N SER A 285 21.68 11.72 25.66
CA SER A 285 22.71 12.06 24.66
C SER A 285 22.14 12.10 23.24
N GLU A 286 22.54 13.11 22.45
CA GLU A 286 22.17 13.21 21.03
C GLU A 286 22.58 11.97 20.24
N GLU A 287 23.70 11.35 20.59
CA GLU A 287 24.18 10.10 19.99
C GLU A 287 23.22 8.93 20.23
N ARG A 288 22.72 8.78 21.46
CA ARG A 288 21.73 7.74 21.79
C ARG A 288 20.40 8.00 21.10
N ARG A 289 19.93 9.26 21.06
CA ARG A 289 18.73 9.64 20.30
C ARG A 289 18.90 9.28 18.82
N ALA A 290 19.98 9.70 18.18
CA ALA A 290 20.23 9.44 16.77
C ALA A 290 20.31 7.94 16.43
N ALA A 291 20.89 7.14 17.32
CA ALA A 291 21.03 5.71 17.17
C ALA A 291 19.73 4.94 17.39
N GLU A 292 18.91 5.33 18.37
CA GLU A 292 17.65 4.65 18.68
C GLU A 292 16.45 5.20 17.90
N PHE A 293 16.58 6.38 17.28
CA PHE A 293 15.50 7.07 16.57
C PHE A 293 14.83 6.15 15.55
N LEU A 294 13.55 5.87 15.81
CA LEU A 294 12.67 5.08 14.95
C LEU A 294 11.23 5.48 15.25
N VAL A 295 10.49 5.92 14.24
CA VAL A 295 9.09 6.33 14.38
C VAL A 295 8.17 5.40 13.59
N ARG A 296 6.93 5.26 14.04
CA ARG A 296 5.86 4.58 13.30
C ARG A 296 4.82 5.61 12.87
N ALA A 297 4.29 5.46 11.67
CA ALA A 297 3.04 6.09 11.27
C ALA A 297 2.14 5.08 10.57
N GLY A 298 0.85 5.07 10.90
CA GLY A 298 -0.11 4.20 10.22
C GLY A 298 -0.72 4.85 8.98
N CYS A 299 -1.10 4.02 8.01
CA CYS A 299 -1.73 4.45 6.76
C CYS A 299 -3.03 5.25 7.00
N CYS A 300 -3.13 6.44 6.40
CA CYS A 300 -4.31 7.32 6.53
C CYS A 300 -5.59 6.71 5.94
N MET A 301 -5.47 5.89 4.90
CA MET A 301 -6.62 5.17 4.29
C MET A 301 -7.27 4.22 5.29
N HIS A 302 -6.44 3.50 6.06
CA HIS A 302 -6.91 2.58 7.08
C HIS A 302 -7.47 3.32 8.31
N LYS A 303 -6.96 4.50 8.66
CA LYS A 303 -7.58 5.35 9.70
C LYS A 303 -9.01 5.70 9.30
N GLN A 304 -9.18 6.24 8.08
CA GLN A 304 -10.50 6.59 7.56
C GLN A 304 -11.42 5.35 7.51
N LEU A 305 -10.96 4.22 6.98
CA LEU A 305 -11.74 2.98 6.89
C LEU A 305 -12.18 2.46 8.26
N ASN A 306 -11.24 2.27 9.18
CA ASN A 306 -11.54 1.71 10.50
C ASN A 306 -12.47 2.62 11.29
N SER A 307 -12.35 3.92 11.04
CA SER A 307 -13.23 4.89 11.65
C SER A 307 -14.68 4.77 11.20
N VAL A 308 -14.98 4.42 9.94
CA VAL A 308 -16.36 4.12 9.51
C VAL A 308 -16.95 2.95 10.31
N LYS A 309 -16.13 1.94 10.60
CA LYS A 309 -16.57 0.74 11.33
C LYS A 309 -16.96 1.06 12.78
N GLY A 310 -16.13 1.82 13.50
CA GLY A 310 -16.43 2.24 14.89
C GLY A 310 -17.66 3.15 14.99
N ARG A 311 -17.80 4.07 14.03
CA ARG A 311 -18.97 4.96 13.91
C ARG A 311 -20.29 4.23 13.69
N ASN A 312 -20.27 3.27 12.77
CA ASN A 312 -21.48 2.50 12.46
C ASN A 312 -21.95 1.69 13.67
N ALA A 313 -21.03 1.14 14.47
CA ALA A 313 -21.39 0.48 15.72
C ALA A 313 -22.11 1.43 16.67
N ALA A 314 -21.55 2.62 16.92
CA ALA A 314 -22.17 3.63 17.79
C ALA A 314 -23.57 4.07 17.30
N MET A 315 -23.76 4.24 15.99
CA MET A 315 -25.08 4.54 15.43
C MET A 315 -26.07 3.38 15.62
N VAL A 316 -25.63 2.14 15.38
CA VAL A 316 -26.47 0.95 15.57
C VAL A 316 -26.92 0.82 17.03
N ASP A 317 -26.00 1.01 17.98
CA ASP A 317 -26.28 0.95 19.41
C ASP A 317 -27.26 2.06 19.84
N SER A 318 -27.15 3.24 19.23
CA SER A 318 -27.99 4.40 19.58
C SER A 318 -29.49 4.18 19.36
N TRP A 319 -29.89 3.31 18.43
CA TRP A 319 -31.31 2.98 18.25
C TRP A 319 -31.89 2.35 19.51
N GLU A 320 -31.14 1.43 20.12
CA GLU A 320 -31.54 0.77 21.37
C GLU A 320 -31.46 1.72 22.57
N GLU A 321 -30.35 2.44 22.71
CA GLU A 321 -30.10 3.35 23.83
C GLU A 321 -31.18 4.44 23.96
N ASN A 322 -31.71 4.90 22.84
CA ASN A 322 -32.76 5.93 22.81
C ASN A 322 -34.19 5.34 22.74
N GLY A 323 -34.34 4.02 22.68
CA GLY A 323 -35.64 3.35 22.56
C GLY A 323 -36.34 3.61 21.22
N PHE A 324 -35.58 3.87 20.15
CA PHE A 324 -36.10 4.11 18.82
C PHE A 324 -36.39 2.81 18.06
N GLU A 325 -37.28 2.90 17.07
CA GLU A 325 -37.51 1.77 16.16
C GLU A 325 -36.26 1.52 15.32
N ARG A 326 -35.74 0.29 15.38
CA ARG A 326 -34.53 -0.12 14.65
C ARG A 326 -34.83 -0.33 13.17
N PRO A 327 -33.80 -0.22 12.30
CA PRO A 327 -33.91 -0.68 10.92
C PRO A 327 -34.39 -2.13 10.82
N ILE A 328 -35.08 -2.47 9.74
CA ILE A 328 -35.63 -3.81 9.55
C ILE A 328 -34.54 -4.90 9.50
N LEU A 329 -34.90 -6.09 9.99
CA LEU A 329 -34.05 -7.29 9.94
C LEU A 329 -33.93 -7.82 8.51
N LEU A 330 -32.71 -7.86 7.99
CA LEU A 330 -32.40 -8.36 6.64
C LEU A 330 -31.84 -9.79 6.71
N ALA A 331 -32.63 -10.69 7.31
CA ALA A 331 -32.30 -12.10 7.47
C ALA A 331 -32.15 -12.82 6.11
N ASN A 332 -31.24 -13.78 6.02
CA ASN A 332 -31.18 -14.65 4.84
C ASN A 332 -32.37 -15.65 4.85
N LYS A 333 -32.56 -16.39 3.76
CA LYS A 333 -33.69 -17.32 3.62
C LYS A 333 -33.81 -18.32 4.78
N ASP A 334 -32.68 -18.89 5.21
CA ASP A 334 -32.68 -19.92 6.24
C ASP A 334 -33.02 -19.31 7.61
N ASN A 335 -32.40 -18.18 7.95
CA ASN A 335 -32.67 -17.44 9.19
C ASN A 335 -34.10 -16.92 9.22
N ALA A 336 -34.62 -16.40 8.10
CA ALA A 336 -36.01 -15.93 8.03
C ALA A 336 -37.01 -17.07 8.25
N ALA A 337 -36.73 -18.27 7.73
CA ALA A 337 -37.53 -19.45 8.01
C ALA A 337 -37.44 -19.90 9.48
N THR A 338 -36.26 -19.77 10.11
CA THR A 338 -36.09 -20.01 11.55
C THR A 338 -36.88 -18.99 12.38
N LEU A 339 -36.98 -17.74 11.93
CA LEU A 339 -37.62 -16.66 12.67
C LEU A 339 -39.13 -16.51 12.42
N GLN A 340 -39.70 -17.26 11.47
CA GLN A 340 -41.12 -17.17 11.09
C GLN A 340 -42.10 -17.46 12.25
N ASN A 341 -41.67 -18.26 13.24
CA ASN A 341 -42.51 -18.75 14.34
C ASN A 341 -42.05 -18.29 15.73
N VAL A 342 -41.22 -17.24 15.82
CA VAL A 342 -40.87 -16.64 17.12
C VAL A 342 -42.14 -16.02 17.68
N ASP A 343 -42.84 -16.78 18.50
CA ASP A 343 -44.19 -16.46 18.96
C ASP A 343 -44.13 -15.32 19.98
N LYS A 344 -44.99 -14.31 19.80
CA LYS A 344 -45.07 -13.10 20.64
C LYS A 344 -45.63 -13.36 22.06
N SER A 345 -45.63 -14.62 22.49
CA SER A 345 -46.30 -15.09 23.72
C SER A 345 -45.61 -16.29 24.40
N SER A 346 -44.38 -16.66 24.03
CA SER A 346 -43.60 -17.68 24.74
C SER A 346 -42.28 -17.10 25.27
N ASP A 347 -42.00 -17.30 26.56
CA ASP A 347 -40.89 -16.68 27.28
C ASP A 347 -39.49 -17.25 26.96
N ALA A 348 -39.34 -18.14 25.97
CA ALA A 348 -38.03 -18.73 25.65
C ALA A 348 -37.79 -18.83 24.14
N THR A 349 -37.04 -17.88 23.59
CA THR A 349 -36.36 -18.00 22.28
C THR A 349 -35.37 -19.17 22.31
N THR A 350 -35.40 -20.01 21.28
CA THR A 350 -34.47 -21.12 21.10
C THR A 350 -33.07 -20.63 20.71
N ASP A 351 -32.03 -21.43 21.00
CA ASP A 351 -30.65 -21.13 20.58
C ASP A 351 -30.52 -20.91 19.06
N ALA A 352 -31.36 -21.58 18.26
CA ALA A 352 -31.39 -21.42 16.82
C ALA A 352 -31.96 -20.06 16.40
N GLU A 353 -33.00 -19.57 17.09
CA GLU A 353 -33.59 -18.24 16.87
C GLU A 353 -32.65 -17.14 17.35
N VAL A 354 -32.04 -17.29 18.53
CA VAL A 354 -31.00 -16.36 19.02
C VAL A 354 -29.86 -16.26 18.00
N ARG A 355 -29.34 -17.40 17.54
CA ARG A 355 -28.28 -17.42 16.52
C ARG A 355 -28.74 -16.83 15.19
N ALA A 356 -29.99 -17.04 14.78
CA ALA A 356 -30.54 -16.49 13.55
C ALA A 356 -30.69 -14.96 13.64
N LEU A 357 -31.04 -14.42 14.81
CA LEU A 357 -31.04 -12.98 15.09
C LEU A 357 -29.61 -12.42 15.07
N ASP A 358 -28.67 -13.04 15.79
CA ASP A 358 -27.28 -12.58 15.92
C ASP A 358 -26.53 -12.53 14.58
N ILE A 359 -26.79 -13.48 13.68
CA ILE A 359 -26.12 -13.56 12.37
C ILE A 359 -26.79 -12.68 11.31
N SER A 360 -28.06 -12.31 11.53
CA SER A 360 -28.81 -11.49 10.58
C SER A 360 -28.49 -10.01 10.81
N GLY A 361 -28.16 -9.30 9.73
CA GLY A 361 -27.85 -7.87 9.80
C GLY A 361 -29.08 -6.99 9.58
N HIS A 362 -28.95 -5.72 9.94
CA HIS A 362 -29.95 -4.68 9.74
C HIS A 362 -29.32 -3.46 9.04
N GLY A 363 -30.16 -2.55 8.55
CA GLY A 363 -29.77 -1.17 8.27
C GLY A 363 -28.87 -0.94 7.04
N GLY A 364 -28.25 0.24 7.01
CA GLY A 364 -27.60 0.85 5.85
C GLY A 364 -26.44 0.01 5.30
N VAL A 365 -25.49 -0.38 6.16
CA VAL A 365 -24.34 -1.20 5.73
C VAL A 365 -24.78 -2.57 5.21
N LYS A 366 -25.80 -3.17 5.84
CA LYS A 366 -26.30 -4.47 5.40
C LYS A 366 -27.01 -4.36 4.04
N VAL A 367 -27.86 -3.35 3.83
CA VAL A 367 -28.51 -3.16 2.53
C VAL A 367 -27.48 -2.87 1.43
N CYS A 368 -26.44 -2.07 1.69
CA CYS A 368 -25.34 -1.84 0.75
C CYS A 368 -24.57 -3.13 0.41
N THR A 369 -24.42 -4.05 1.38
CA THR A 369 -23.81 -5.38 1.16
C THR A 369 -24.67 -6.21 0.22
N LEU A 370 -25.98 -6.27 0.46
CA LEU A 370 -26.93 -7.02 -0.36
C LEU A 370 -27.05 -6.42 -1.76
N ALA A 371 -27.13 -5.09 -1.85
CA ALA A 371 -27.15 -4.34 -3.11
C ALA A 371 -25.89 -4.61 -3.93
N GLY A 372 -24.70 -4.64 -3.33
CA GLY A 372 -23.48 -5.06 -4.02
C GLY A 372 -23.54 -6.49 -4.52
N ALA A 373 -24.03 -7.42 -3.71
CA ALA A 373 -24.19 -8.82 -4.12
C ALA A 373 -25.21 -9.00 -5.28
N ILE A 374 -26.15 -8.07 -5.45
CA ILE A 374 -27.11 -8.11 -6.57
C ILE A 374 -26.56 -7.33 -7.77
N PHE A 375 -26.08 -6.10 -7.59
CA PHE A 375 -25.79 -5.16 -8.67
C PHE A 375 -24.32 -5.09 -9.08
N ASN A 376 -23.38 -5.52 -8.22
CA ASN A 376 -21.95 -5.63 -8.52
C ASN A 376 -21.29 -6.80 -7.76
N HIS A 377 -21.69 -8.01 -8.11
CA HIS A 377 -21.23 -9.23 -7.47
C HIS A 377 -19.75 -9.56 -7.81
N LYS A 378 -19.01 -10.12 -6.84
CA LYS A 378 -17.58 -10.51 -7.02
C LYS A 378 -17.32 -11.62 -8.05
N ASP A 379 -18.36 -12.41 -8.35
CA ASP A 379 -18.41 -13.44 -9.39
C ASP A 379 -19.28 -12.90 -10.50
N ASP A 380 -18.68 -12.62 -11.66
CA ASP A 380 -19.28 -11.97 -12.82
C ASP A 380 -20.40 -12.80 -13.47
N LYS A 381 -20.58 -14.05 -13.04
CA LYS A 381 -21.68 -14.93 -13.48
C LYS A 381 -22.93 -14.83 -12.61
N LYS A 382 -22.90 -14.04 -11.53
CA LYS A 382 -23.99 -13.96 -10.54
C LYS A 382 -24.50 -12.53 -10.40
N GLY A 383 -25.75 -12.41 -9.95
CA GLY A 383 -26.41 -11.13 -9.76
C GLY A 383 -27.09 -10.62 -11.02
N GLN A 384 -27.33 -9.31 -11.05
CA GLN A 384 -28.05 -8.55 -12.06
C GLN A 384 -27.15 -7.47 -12.71
N GLN A 385 -25.83 -7.65 -12.68
CA GLN A 385 -24.83 -6.63 -13.06
C GLN A 385 -25.07 -6.03 -14.45
N ASP A 386 -25.13 -6.86 -15.49
CA ASP A 386 -25.32 -6.38 -16.86
C ASP A 386 -26.70 -5.71 -17.04
N THR A 387 -27.74 -6.29 -16.46
CA THR A 387 -29.10 -5.71 -16.49
C THR A 387 -29.15 -4.36 -15.77
N HIS A 388 -28.45 -4.24 -14.63
CA HIS A 388 -28.29 -3.01 -13.87
C HIS A 388 -27.56 -1.96 -14.71
N HIS A 389 -26.45 -2.32 -15.34
CA HIS A 389 -25.71 -1.43 -16.23
C HIS A 389 -26.58 -0.86 -17.35
N TYR A 390 -27.31 -1.70 -18.09
CA TYR A 390 -28.18 -1.24 -19.18
C TYR A 390 -29.31 -0.33 -18.69
N TYR A 391 -29.90 -0.64 -17.53
CA TYR A 391 -30.97 0.18 -16.97
C TYR A 391 -30.45 1.55 -16.53
N PHE A 392 -29.36 1.59 -15.76
CA PHE A 392 -28.83 2.83 -15.20
C PHE A 392 -28.02 3.65 -16.20
N GLU A 393 -27.51 3.07 -17.29
CA GLU A 393 -26.94 3.84 -18.41
C GLU A 393 -27.99 4.78 -19.02
N MET A 394 -29.25 4.32 -19.16
CA MET A 394 -30.34 5.16 -19.66
C MET A 394 -30.72 6.28 -18.67
N ILE A 395 -30.60 6.04 -17.36
CA ILE A 395 -30.93 7.00 -16.31
C ILE A 395 -29.81 8.05 -16.13
N LYS A 396 -28.55 7.59 -16.12
CA LYS A 396 -27.38 8.43 -15.81
C LYS A 396 -26.70 9.01 -17.04
N ALA A 397 -27.05 8.55 -18.25
CA ALA A 397 -26.37 8.85 -19.51
C ALA A 397 -24.87 8.47 -19.52
N VAL A 398 -24.44 7.64 -18.56
CA VAL A 398 -23.07 7.13 -18.46
C VAL A 398 -23.11 5.72 -17.90
N LEU A 399 -22.25 4.85 -18.44
CA LEU A 399 -22.02 3.53 -17.89
C LEU A 399 -21.25 3.65 -16.57
N SER A 400 -21.96 3.56 -15.45
CA SER A 400 -21.38 3.56 -14.11
C SER A 400 -21.80 2.31 -13.35
N PRO A 401 -20.86 1.40 -13.01
CA PRO A 401 -21.18 0.23 -12.20
C PRO A 401 -21.61 0.64 -10.79
N PHE A 402 -22.37 -0.23 -10.12
CA PHE A 402 -22.67 -0.05 -8.70
C PHE A 402 -21.37 -0.10 -7.87
N PRO A 403 -21.24 0.69 -6.79
CA PRO A 403 -20.05 0.66 -5.93
C PRO A 403 -19.69 -0.74 -5.42
N ASP A 404 -18.39 -1.04 -5.40
CA ASP A 404 -17.84 -2.40 -5.21
C ASP A 404 -17.79 -2.83 -3.73
N THR A 405 -18.96 -2.95 -3.09
CA THR A 405 -19.08 -3.41 -1.70
C THR A 405 -18.76 -4.90 -1.54
N SER A 406 -18.81 -5.68 -2.63
CA SER A 406 -18.51 -7.12 -2.66
C SER A 406 -17.03 -7.46 -2.43
N ASN A 407 -16.11 -6.52 -2.73
CA ASN A 407 -14.66 -6.70 -2.59
C ASN A 407 -14.04 -5.83 -1.48
N THR A 408 -14.87 -5.29 -0.57
CA THR A 408 -14.42 -4.49 0.58
C THR A 408 -13.51 -3.32 0.20
N ARG A 409 -13.83 -2.63 -0.91
CA ARG A 409 -13.07 -1.45 -1.31
C ARG A 409 -13.29 -0.31 -0.31
N TYR A 410 -12.26 0.49 -0.07
CA TYR A 410 -12.37 1.72 0.71
C TYR A 410 -13.57 2.54 0.23
N GLN A 411 -14.35 3.07 1.16
CA GLN A 411 -15.49 3.96 0.90
C GLN A 411 -16.69 3.35 0.14
N SER A 412 -16.58 2.11 -0.35
CA SER A 412 -17.62 1.48 -1.17
C SER A 412 -19.01 1.52 -0.53
N TYR A 413 -19.11 1.41 0.79
CA TYR A 413 -20.38 1.51 1.52
C TYR A 413 -20.96 2.93 1.51
N CYS A 414 -20.12 3.95 1.66
CA CYS A 414 -20.55 5.35 1.57
C CYS A 414 -20.96 5.72 0.14
N GLU A 415 -20.20 5.26 -0.85
CA GLU A 415 -20.54 5.42 -2.27
C GLU A 415 -21.83 4.67 -2.61
N ALA A 416 -22.01 3.44 -2.11
CA ALA A 416 -23.24 2.67 -2.29
C ALA A 416 -24.45 3.36 -1.65
N ALA A 417 -24.28 3.96 -0.47
CA ALA A 417 -25.34 4.73 0.16
C ALA A 417 -25.71 5.97 -0.68
N ALA A 418 -24.70 6.69 -1.19
CA ALA A 418 -24.91 7.84 -2.06
C ALA A 418 -25.66 7.45 -3.34
N GLU A 419 -25.24 6.35 -3.98
CA GLU A 419 -25.86 5.78 -5.18
C GLU A 419 -27.32 5.37 -4.94
N LEU A 420 -27.59 4.62 -3.87
CA LEU A 420 -28.94 4.16 -3.53
C LEU A 420 -29.88 5.31 -3.22
N LEU A 421 -29.45 6.33 -2.45
CA LEU A 421 -30.31 7.45 -2.11
C LEU A 421 -30.51 8.43 -3.26
N THR A 422 -29.48 8.67 -4.08
CA THR A 422 -29.59 9.57 -5.25
C THR A 422 -30.59 9.03 -6.28
N HIS A 423 -30.68 7.71 -6.40
CA HIS A 423 -31.52 7.04 -7.39
C HIS A 423 -32.56 6.12 -6.75
N LEU A 424 -33.04 6.45 -5.55
CA LEU A 424 -33.91 5.61 -4.72
C LEU A 424 -35.10 5.03 -5.49
N ASP A 425 -35.89 5.90 -6.11
CA ASP A 425 -37.08 5.49 -6.87
C ASP A 425 -36.71 4.61 -8.07
N HIS A 426 -35.59 4.91 -8.75
CA HIS A 426 -35.11 4.11 -9.87
C HIS A 426 -34.65 2.72 -9.43
N TYR A 427 -34.05 2.57 -8.25
CA TYR A 427 -33.69 1.27 -7.69
C TYR A 427 -34.92 0.45 -7.31
N ILE A 428 -35.94 1.09 -6.73
CA ILE A 428 -37.22 0.45 -6.43
C ILE A 428 -37.86 -0.06 -7.74
N THR A 429 -38.02 0.82 -8.73
CA THR A 429 -38.57 0.44 -10.05
C THR A 429 -37.74 -0.63 -10.75
N PHE A 430 -36.41 -0.56 -10.66
CA PHE A 430 -35.54 -1.57 -11.24
C PHE A 430 -35.79 -2.96 -10.64
N LEU A 431 -35.90 -3.05 -9.31
CA LEU A 431 -36.19 -4.30 -8.62
C LEU A 431 -37.58 -4.85 -9.01
N GLU A 432 -38.59 -4.00 -9.13
CA GLU A 432 -39.92 -4.40 -9.62
C GLU A 432 -39.85 -4.99 -11.03
N GLN A 433 -39.09 -4.37 -11.95
CA GLN A 433 -38.88 -4.92 -13.28
C GLN A 433 -38.14 -6.25 -13.27
N VAL A 434 -37.13 -6.39 -12.40
CA VAL A 434 -36.41 -7.67 -12.21
C VAL A 434 -37.36 -8.76 -11.71
N ARG A 435 -38.25 -8.45 -10.76
CA ARG A 435 -39.30 -9.35 -10.28
C ARG A 435 -40.22 -9.76 -11.42
N ASP A 436 -40.77 -8.80 -12.16
CA ASP A 436 -41.82 -9.04 -13.16
C ASP A 436 -41.31 -9.80 -14.39
N ARG A 437 -40.01 -9.70 -14.70
CA ARG A 437 -39.36 -10.48 -15.77
C ARG A 437 -39.16 -11.95 -15.40
N LYS A 438 -39.22 -12.32 -14.12
CA LYS A 438 -39.07 -13.73 -13.70
C LYS A 438 -40.33 -14.51 -14.01
N LYS A 439 -40.16 -15.80 -14.33
CA LYS A 439 -41.26 -16.73 -14.59
C LYS A 439 -42.30 -16.74 -13.46
N GLU A 440 -41.83 -16.86 -12.22
CA GLU A 440 -42.68 -16.93 -11.02
C GLU A 440 -43.11 -15.55 -10.50
N ARG A 441 -42.61 -14.45 -11.11
CA ARG A 441 -42.91 -13.06 -10.73
C ARG A 441 -42.74 -12.70 -9.26
N ASN A 442 -41.82 -13.39 -8.58
CA ASN A 442 -41.50 -13.17 -7.18
C ASN A 442 -40.05 -12.68 -7.02
N PHE A 443 -39.79 -11.92 -5.96
CA PHE A 443 -38.44 -11.56 -5.57
C PHE A 443 -37.66 -12.80 -5.13
N SER A 444 -36.35 -12.80 -5.35
CA SER A 444 -35.48 -13.62 -4.52
C SER A 444 -35.44 -13.04 -3.10
N HIS A 445 -35.13 -13.85 -2.09
CA HIS A 445 -35.08 -13.36 -0.71
C HIS A 445 -34.09 -12.18 -0.52
N MET A 446 -33.02 -12.16 -1.31
CA MET A 446 -32.03 -11.07 -1.27
C MET A 446 -32.60 -9.79 -1.89
N GLU A 447 -33.29 -9.90 -3.03
CA GLU A 447 -33.95 -8.77 -3.68
C GLU A 447 -35.09 -8.22 -2.83
N GLU A 448 -35.86 -9.09 -2.18
CA GLU A 448 -36.95 -8.70 -1.29
C GLU A 448 -36.42 -7.92 -0.07
N ASN A 449 -35.31 -8.37 0.51
CA ASN A 449 -34.65 -7.66 1.60
C ASN A 449 -34.20 -6.26 1.16
N VAL A 450 -33.55 -6.13 0.00
CA VAL A 450 -33.15 -4.81 -0.52
C VAL A 450 -34.38 -3.96 -0.81
N TYR A 451 -35.40 -4.51 -1.46
CA TYR A 451 -36.64 -3.81 -1.77
C TYR A 451 -37.32 -3.26 -0.51
N LYS A 452 -37.46 -4.08 0.54
CA LYS A 452 -38.03 -3.65 1.83
C LYS A 452 -37.16 -2.59 2.50
N ALA A 453 -35.84 -2.76 2.49
CA ALA A 453 -34.90 -1.81 3.08
C ALA A 453 -34.96 -0.42 2.43
N LEU A 454 -35.19 -0.35 1.11
CA LEU A 454 -35.35 0.92 0.39
C LEU A 454 -36.68 1.64 0.70
N HIS A 455 -37.62 0.99 1.38
CA HIS A 455 -38.87 1.60 1.87
C HIS A 455 -38.82 1.87 3.38
N ASP A 456 -37.79 1.42 4.07
CA ASP A 456 -37.69 1.46 5.52
C ASP A 456 -37.02 2.76 6.00
N GLY A 457 -37.77 3.59 6.74
CA GLY A 457 -37.31 4.90 7.22
C GLY A 457 -35.99 4.85 8.00
N PRO A 458 -35.88 4.04 9.07
CA PRO A 458 -34.63 3.90 9.82
C PRO A 458 -33.45 3.39 8.96
N THR A 459 -33.67 2.45 8.02
CA THR A 459 -32.60 2.07 7.07
C THR A 459 -32.16 3.23 6.18
N LEU A 460 -33.11 4.03 5.67
CA LEU A 460 -32.79 5.23 4.90
C LEU A 460 -32.05 6.27 5.75
N THR A 461 -32.36 6.40 7.05
CA THR A 461 -31.62 7.25 8.00
C THR A 461 -30.15 6.81 8.08
N GLU A 462 -29.88 5.52 8.26
CA GLU A 462 -28.49 5.04 8.31
C GLU A 462 -27.73 5.29 7.00
N LEU A 463 -28.39 5.09 5.84
CA LEU A 463 -27.80 5.44 4.54
C LEU A 463 -27.49 6.93 4.45
N ALA A 464 -28.39 7.79 4.92
CA ALA A 464 -28.20 9.23 4.90
C ALA A 464 -27.03 9.67 5.78
N VAL A 465 -26.85 9.07 6.95
CA VAL A 465 -25.69 9.29 7.83
C VAL A 465 -24.39 8.94 7.09
N LEU A 466 -24.34 7.81 6.39
CA LEU A 466 -23.15 7.41 5.61
C LEU A 466 -22.82 8.43 4.50
N VAL A 467 -23.83 8.96 3.81
CA VAL A 467 -23.66 9.98 2.76
C VAL A 467 -23.14 11.29 3.33
N LEU A 468 -23.77 11.81 4.38
CA LEU A 468 -23.38 13.08 5.00
C LEU A 468 -21.99 12.98 5.63
N TYR A 469 -21.68 11.85 6.26
CA TYR A 469 -20.34 11.58 6.78
C TYR A 469 -19.29 11.55 5.66
N ALA A 470 -19.63 10.96 4.52
CA ALA A 470 -18.72 10.89 3.39
C ALA A 470 -18.39 12.29 2.86
N ALA A 471 -19.42 13.13 2.69
CA ALA A 471 -19.29 14.50 2.25
C ALA A 471 -18.53 15.38 3.26
N ALA A 472 -18.80 15.22 4.56
CA ALA A 472 -18.23 16.06 5.60
C ALA A 472 -16.77 15.74 5.93
N ILE A 473 -16.40 14.46 5.97
CA ILE A 473 -15.11 14.00 6.49
C ILE A 473 -14.35 13.17 5.46
N THR A 474 -14.97 12.10 4.97
CA THR A 474 -14.24 11.09 4.17
C THR A 474 -13.61 11.70 2.93
N HIS A 475 -14.41 12.33 2.07
CA HIS A 475 -13.92 12.89 0.82
C HIS A 475 -12.89 14.01 1.04
N PRO A 476 -13.15 15.05 1.86
CA PRO A 476 -12.15 16.07 2.18
C PRO A 476 -10.83 15.55 2.76
N HIS A 477 -10.92 14.62 3.73
CA HIS A 477 -9.74 14.03 4.36
C HIS A 477 -8.90 13.29 3.31
N MET A 478 -9.56 12.52 2.46
CA MET A 478 -8.94 11.71 1.42
C MET A 478 -8.27 12.58 0.35
N CYS A 479 -8.93 13.65 -0.08
CA CYS A 479 -8.34 14.65 -0.97
C CYS A 479 -7.10 15.30 -0.34
N SER A 480 -7.13 15.54 0.97
CA SER A 480 -6.01 16.15 1.70
C SER A 480 -4.79 15.24 1.80
N VAL A 481 -4.99 13.91 1.91
CA VAL A 481 -3.90 12.92 2.00
C VAL A 481 -3.46 12.37 0.64
N HIS A 482 -4.29 12.48 -0.40
CA HIS A 482 -3.97 12.17 -1.79
C HIS A 482 -3.67 13.45 -2.59
N SER A 483 -2.44 13.97 -2.51
CA SER A 483 -2.03 15.02 -3.47
C SER A 483 -1.64 14.39 -4.81
N GLN A 484 -2.32 14.81 -5.89
CA GLN A 484 -2.00 14.38 -7.26
C GLN A 484 -0.65 14.91 -7.76
N THR A 485 -0.01 15.84 -7.04
CA THR A 485 1.17 16.59 -7.52
C THR A 485 2.39 16.44 -6.63
N LYS A 486 2.25 15.96 -5.39
CA LYS A 486 3.35 15.84 -4.42
C LYS A 486 3.13 14.65 -3.51
N ASP A 487 4.18 13.86 -3.28
CA ASP A 487 4.17 12.85 -2.23
C ASP A 487 4.09 13.56 -0.86
N ILE A 488 3.04 13.24 -0.10
CA ILE A 488 2.80 13.81 1.24
C ILE A 488 3.50 12.93 2.27
N ASN A 489 4.32 13.57 3.11
CA ASN A 489 4.88 12.91 4.27
C ASN A 489 3.79 12.78 5.35
N VAL A 490 3.49 11.56 5.78
CA VAL A 490 2.48 11.27 6.81
C VAL A 490 2.76 12.00 8.12
N LEU A 491 4.05 12.28 8.41
CA LEU A 491 4.47 12.99 9.62
C LEU A 491 4.03 14.47 9.64
N ASP A 492 3.76 15.07 8.48
CA ASP A 492 3.26 16.44 8.37
C ASP A 492 1.73 16.52 8.54
N LEU A 493 1.03 15.40 8.76
CA LEU A 493 -0.44 15.33 8.81
C LEU A 493 -1.05 15.47 10.21
N SER A 494 -0.25 15.74 11.25
CA SER A 494 -0.80 16.02 12.60
C SER A 494 -1.91 17.07 12.57
N PRO A 495 -1.73 18.25 11.93
CA PRO A 495 -2.77 19.28 11.91
C PRO A 495 -4.05 18.84 11.18
N LEU A 496 -3.95 17.94 10.21
CA LEU A 496 -5.13 17.40 9.52
C LEU A 496 -5.94 16.51 10.46
N HIS A 497 -5.27 15.64 11.24
CA HIS A 497 -5.96 14.78 12.19
C HIS A 497 -6.62 15.59 13.31
N ASP A 498 -5.92 16.59 13.86
CA ASP A 498 -6.49 17.50 14.87
C ASP A 498 -7.72 18.23 14.34
N LYS A 499 -7.62 18.79 13.12
CA LYS A 499 -8.75 19.42 12.43
C LYS A 499 -9.91 18.45 12.22
N THR A 500 -9.61 17.18 11.94
CA THR A 500 -10.63 16.16 11.72
C THR A 500 -11.39 15.85 13.01
N CYS A 501 -10.70 15.70 14.14
CA CYS A 501 -11.34 15.52 15.45
C CYS A 501 -12.20 16.73 15.83
N LEU A 502 -11.65 17.95 15.72
CA LEU A 502 -12.38 19.19 15.99
C LEU A 502 -13.62 19.36 15.11
N HIS A 503 -13.54 18.97 13.84
CA HIS A 503 -14.70 19.01 12.94
C HIS A 503 -15.77 18.00 13.33
N CYS A 504 -15.38 16.81 13.80
CA CYS A 504 -16.32 15.86 14.38
C CYS A 504 -17.01 16.45 15.61
N ASP A 505 -16.27 17.09 16.53
CA ASP A 505 -16.85 17.75 17.71
C ASP A 505 -17.88 18.81 17.34
N HIS A 506 -17.55 19.72 16.43
CA HIS A 506 -18.49 20.76 16.00
C HIS A 506 -19.78 20.18 15.41
N ILE A 507 -19.71 19.07 14.67
CA ILE A 507 -20.90 18.39 14.12
C ILE A 507 -21.70 17.69 15.22
N ILE A 508 -21.05 17.16 16.27
CA ILE A 508 -21.75 16.59 17.44
C ILE A 508 -22.52 17.68 18.17
N GLU A 509 -21.92 18.85 18.34
CA GLU A 509 -22.55 20.00 19.00
C GLU A 509 -23.70 20.58 18.17
N ASP A 510 -23.52 20.67 16.84
CA ASP A 510 -24.52 21.17 15.91
C ASP A 510 -24.59 20.33 14.61
N PRO A 511 -25.44 19.29 14.57
CA PRO A 511 -25.65 18.49 13.36
C PRO A 511 -26.23 19.29 12.19
N THR A 512 -26.83 20.47 12.44
CA THR A 512 -27.45 21.29 11.39
C THR A 512 -26.42 21.89 10.44
N LEU A 513 -25.13 21.90 10.82
CA LEU A 513 -24.02 22.26 9.95
C LEU A 513 -23.98 21.44 8.65
N LEU A 514 -24.46 20.19 8.68
CA LEU A 514 -24.53 19.29 7.52
C LEU A 514 -25.73 19.57 6.59
N PHE A 515 -26.68 20.40 7.03
CA PHE A 515 -27.83 20.85 6.26
C PHE A 515 -27.69 22.31 5.78
N GLY A 516 -26.65 22.99 6.25
CA GLY A 516 -26.28 24.33 5.83
C GLY A 516 -25.32 24.35 4.64
N SER A 517 -24.44 25.35 4.64
CA SER A 517 -23.43 25.55 3.60
C SER A 517 -22.24 24.59 3.78
N TYR A 518 -21.73 24.05 2.66
CA TYR A 518 -20.51 23.23 2.64
C TYR A 518 -19.31 23.88 3.33
N LYS A 519 -19.24 25.22 3.33
CA LYS A 519 -18.20 25.99 4.02
C LYS A 519 -18.04 25.65 5.50
N PHE A 520 -19.10 25.21 6.16
CA PHE A 520 -19.10 24.83 7.57
C PHE A 520 -19.34 23.34 7.78
N GLY A 521 -19.99 22.66 6.84
CA GLY A 521 -20.23 21.22 6.96
C GLY A 521 -19.07 20.34 6.45
N ALA A 522 -18.25 20.82 5.50
CA ALA A 522 -17.10 20.09 4.97
C ALA A 522 -15.83 20.37 5.78
N LEU A 523 -15.04 19.34 6.07
CA LEU A 523 -13.77 19.44 6.79
C LEU A 523 -12.78 20.40 6.09
N ASP A 524 -12.77 20.46 4.77
CA ASP A 524 -11.92 21.38 3.99
C ASP A 524 -12.62 22.71 3.65
N GLY A 525 -13.91 22.85 3.95
CA GLY A 525 -14.74 23.99 3.57
C GLY A 525 -14.98 24.11 2.06
N LEU A 526 -14.67 23.07 1.28
CA LEU A 526 -14.87 23.03 -0.17
C LEU A 526 -16.23 22.42 -0.53
N GLU A 527 -16.61 22.56 -1.80
CA GLU A 527 -17.87 22.00 -2.31
C GLU A 527 -17.93 20.48 -2.13
N TRP A 528 -19.14 19.97 -1.88
CA TRP A 528 -19.38 18.54 -1.79
C TRP A 528 -18.91 17.83 -3.06
N GLN A 529 -18.12 16.76 -2.91
CA GLN A 529 -17.70 15.96 -4.06
C GLN A 529 -18.89 15.36 -4.82
N ASN A 530 -19.97 15.01 -4.11
CA ASN A 530 -21.24 14.56 -4.68
C ASN A 530 -22.40 15.41 -4.13
N PRO A 531 -22.65 16.61 -4.70
CA PRO A 531 -23.70 17.50 -4.20
C PRO A 531 -25.10 16.92 -4.44
N THR A 532 -25.28 16.09 -5.46
CA THR A 532 -26.55 15.43 -5.78
C THR A 532 -26.97 14.48 -4.67
N ALA A 533 -26.04 13.68 -4.14
CA ALA A 533 -26.33 12.77 -3.04
C ALA A 533 -26.69 13.51 -1.74
N VAL A 534 -25.96 14.59 -1.41
CA VAL A 534 -26.29 15.45 -0.26
C VAL A 534 -27.68 16.07 -0.43
N THR A 535 -28.00 16.56 -1.63
CA THR A 535 -29.31 17.11 -1.95
C THR A 535 -30.42 16.06 -1.79
N ALA A 536 -30.19 14.82 -2.24
CA ALA A 536 -31.14 13.73 -2.08
C ALA A 536 -31.43 13.44 -0.59
N VAL A 537 -30.40 13.44 0.26
CA VAL A 537 -30.56 13.33 1.72
C VAL A 537 -31.40 14.47 2.28
N HIS A 538 -31.10 15.72 1.90
CA HIS A 538 -31.85 16.89 2.37
C HIS A 538 -33.32 16.86 1.94
N GLN A 539 -33.62 16.36 0.74
CA GLN A 539 -34.99 16.18 0.25
C GLN A 539 -35.72 15.09 1.05
N LEU A 540 -35.09 13.94 1.29
CA LEU A 540 -35.67 12.87 2.09
C LEU A 540 -35.93 13.33 3.54
N PHE A 541 -35.02 14.11 4.11
CA PHE A 541 -35.19 14.71 5.43
C PHE A 541 -36.40 15.66 5.45
N SER A 542 -36.47 16.58 4.48
CA SER A 542 -37.57 17.55 4.34
C SER A 542 -38.94 16.88 4.13
N ASN A 543 -38.93 15.69 3.52
CA ASN A 543 -40.12 14.86 3.30
C ASN A 543 -40.46 13.95 4.50
N ASN A 544 -39.80 14.12 5.65
CA ASN A 544 -39.97 13.31 6.86
C ASN A 544 -39.77 11.80 6.63
N LYS A 545 -38.83 11.42 5.74
CA LYS A 545 -38.50 10.02 5.45
C LYS A 545 -37.34 9.47 6.27
N LEU A 546 -36.64 10.35 7.01
CA LEU A 546 -35.43 10.01 7.77
C LEU A 546 -35.69 10.22 9.28
N PRO A 547 -36.39 9.30 9.95
CA PRO A 547 -36.66 9.41 11.38
C PRO A 547 -35.34 9.44 12.18
N HIS A 548 -35.31 10.25 13.25
CA HIS A 548 -34.19 10.33 14.20
C HIS A 548 -32.82 10.63 13.57
N LEU A 549 -32.79 11.34 12.43
CA LEU A 549 -31.55 11.59 11.68
C LEU A 549 -30.50 12.37 12.48
N HIS A 550 -30.91 13.38 13.26
CA HIS A 550 -29.97 14.16 14.06
C HIS A 550 -29.34 13.31 15.17
N GLU A 551 -30.14 12.49 15.85
CA GLU A 551 -29.68 11.59 16.90
C GLU A 551 -28.72 10.53 16.34
N ALA A 552 -29.06 9.94 15.19
CA ALA A 552 -28.21 8.99 14.49
C ALA A 552 -26.88 9.65 14.03
N LEU A 553 -26.93 10.89 13.53
CA LEU A 553 -25.73 11.66 13.18
C LEU A 553 -24.85 11.91 14.42
N MET A 554 -25.41 12.40 15.53
CA MET A 554 -24.66 12.64 16.76
C MET A 554 -23.99 11.36 17.27
N ALA A 555 -24.70 10.24 17.31
CA ALA A 555 -24.15 8.95 17.73
C ALA A 555 -23.02 8.49 16.79
N PHE A 556 -23.23 8.58 15.48
CA PHE A 556 -22.22 8.25 14.48
C PHE A 556 -20.97 9.13 14.63
N PHE A 557 -21.13 10.44 14.83
CA PHE A 557 -20.00 11.37 15.00
C PHE A 557 -19.33 11.28 16.39
N ARG A 558 -19.99 10.78 17.43
CA ARG A 558 -19.31 10.41 18.68
C ARG A 558 -18.42 9.20 18.50
N GLY A 559 -18.94 8.13 17.89
CA GLY A 559 -18.13 6.95 17.55
C GLY A 559 -16.97 7.30 16.62
N ALA A 560 -17.16 8.29 15.76
CA ALA A 560 -16.15 8.84 14.87
C ALA A 560 -14.97 9.44 15.59
N LEU A 561 -15.27 10.36 16.50
CA LEU A 561 -14.29 11.09 17.28
C LEU A 561 -13.40 10.10 18.05
N THR A 562 -14.03 9.22 18.84
CA THR A 562 -13.32 8.18 19.61
C THR A 562 -12.42 7.32 18.72
N THR A 563 -12.89 6.98 17.53
CA THR A 563 -12.11 6.14 16.62
C THR A 563 -10.98 6.92 15.94
N TRP A 564 -11.19 8.19 15.58
CA TRP A 564 -10.13 9.06 15.06
C TRP A 564 -9.03 9.24 16.09
N GLU A 565 -9.37 9.62 17.33
CA GLU A 565 -8.43 9.76 18.44
C GLU A 565 -7.59 8.49 18.63
N HIS A 566 -8.24 7.32 18.66
CA HIS A 566 -7.55 6.04 18.80
C HIS A 566 -6.58 5.75 17.64
N PHE A 567 -7.02 5.95 16.40
CA PHE A 567 -6.18 5.66 15.21
C PHE A 567 -5.22 6.79 14.85
N SER A 568 -5.28 7.96 15.51
CA SER A 568 -4.31 9.05 15.41
C SER A 568 -3.44 9.22 16.64
N ALA A 569 -3.50 8.29 17.60
CA ALA A 569 -2.73 8.35 18.84
C ALA A 569 -1.21 8.51 18.63
N GLU A 570 -0.66 8.09 17.49
CA GLU A 570 0.77 8.33 17.20
C GLU A 570 1.13 9.82 17.02
N PHE A 571 0.13 10.69 16.83
CA PHE A 571 0.26 12.14 16.66
C PHE A 571 -0.04 12.94 17.94
N GLU A 572 -0.32 12.29 19.07
CA GLU A 572 -0.61 12.98 20.33
C GLU A 572 0.52 13.94 20.75
N GLY A 573 0.13 15.07 21.33
CA GLY A 573 1.04 16.09 21.85
C GLY A 573 2.02 15.53 22.87
N GLY A 574 3.30 15.88 22.74
CA GLY A 574 4.37 15.31 23.53
C GLY A 574 4.75 13.88 23.13
N GLY A 575 4.19 13.31 22.07
CA GLY A 575 4.57 12.03 21.48
C GLY A 575 5.90 12.07 20.69
N THR A 576 6.28 10.95 20.09
CA THR A 576 7.54 10.89 19.31
C THR A 576 7.49 11.80 18.09
N ILE A 577 6.36 11.83 17.36
CA ILE A 577 6.19 12.65 16.15
C ILE A 577 6.23 14.14 16.49
N ASP A 578 5.51 14.57 17.54
CA ASP A 578 5.45 15.96 18.00
C ASP A 578 6.83 16.51 18.44
N ARG A 579 7.66 15.66 19.05
CA ARG A 579 9.02 16.04 19.50
C ARG A 579 10.08 16.02 18.39
N MET A 580 9.72 15.69 17.15
CA MET A 580 10.68 15.60 16.04
C MET A 580 11.19 16.98 15.64
N SER A 581 12.50 17.09 15.38
CA SER A 581 13.01 18.27 14.69
C SER A 581 12.56 18.28 13.23
N ARG A 582 12.66 19.45 12.57
CA ARG A 582 12.35 19.53 11.13
C ARG A 582 13.31 18.68 10.31
N GLU A 583 14.57 18.55 10.74
CA GLU A 583 15.57 17.68 10.13
C GLU A 583 15.19 16.19 10.27
N GLU A 584 14.79 15.75 11.47
CA GLU A 584 14.33 14.39 11.70
C GLU A 584 13.10 14.06 10.82
N CYS A 585 12.11 14.97 10.77
CA CYS A 585 10.93 14.82 9.91
C CYS A 585 11.28 14.73 8.43
N ASN A 586 12.12 15.65 7.94
CA ASN A 586 12.58 15.65 6.56
C ASN A 586 13.42 14.42 6.18
N SER A 587 14.12 13.80 7.14
CA SER A 587 14.92 12.58 6.95
C SER A 587 14.09 11.29 7.04
N THR A 588 12.85 11.39 7.53
CA THR A 588 11.96 10.25 7.83
C THR A 588 10.70 10.30 6.97
N PHE A 589 10.88 10.49 5.67
CA PHE A 589 9.74 10.53 4.76
C PHE A 589 9.03 9.17 4.73
N MET A 590 7.73 9.17 5.02
CA MET A 590 6.83 8.02 4.82
C MET A 590 5.59 8.50 4.10
N SER A 591 5.17 7.81 3.05
CA SER A 591 3.94 8.17 2.32
C SER A 591 2.72 8.15 3.25
N ALA A 592 1.81 9.11 3.08
CA ALA A 592 0.52 9.14 3.78
C ALA A 592 -0.34 7.88 3.56
N THR A 593 -0.13 7.18 2.44
CA THR A 593 -0.86 5.98 2.04
C THR A 593 0.07 4.80 1.81
N ASN A 594 -0.50 3.59 1.85
CA ASN A 594 0.21 2.35 1.59
C ASN A 594 0.07 1.86 0.13
N ASP A 595 -0.33 2.75 -0.79
CA ASP A 595 -0.71 2.44 -2.16
C ASP A 595 0.40 1.73 -2.95
N ALA A 596 1.66 2.01 -2.62
CA ALA A 596 2.80 1.36 -3.26
C ALA A 596 2.81 -0.16 -3.01
N ASN A 597 2.56 -0.58 -1.77
CA ASN A 597 2.49 -1.98 -1.38
C ASN A 597 1.15 -2.61 -1.84
N GLU A 598 0.02 -1.94 -1.59
CA GLU A 598 -1.30 -2.41 -2.03
C GLU A 598 -1.35 -2.59 -3.56
N GLY A 599 -0.80 -1.63 -4.31
CA GLY A 599 -0.70 -1.66 -5.76
C GLY A 599 0.31 -2.69 -6.29
N ALA A 600 1.35 -3.05 -5.53
CA ALA A 600 2.22 -4.17 -5.86
C ALA A 600 1.48 -5.51 -5.73
N LEU A 601 0.76 -5.71 -4.63
CA LEU A 601 -0.04 -6.91 -4.39
C LEU A 601 -1.20 -7.04 -5.39
N GLY A 602 -1.88 -5.92 -5.69
CA GLY A 602 -2.93 -5.86 -6.72
C GLY A 602 -2.40 -6.21 -8.11
N SER A 603 -1.25 -5.65 -8.50
CA SER A 603 -0.56 -5.98 -9.76
C SER A 603 -0.21 -7.47 -9.83
N TYR A 604 0.31 -8.04 -8.74
CA TYR A 604 0.62 -9.47 -8.67
C TYR A 604 -0.63 -10.34 -8.86
N ARG A 605 -1.74 -10.03 -8.19
CA ARG A 605 -3.01 -10.76 -8.34
C ARG A 605 -3.49 -10.78 -9.79
N LEU A 606 -3.45 -9.63 -10.47
CA LEU A 606 -3.81 -9.55 -11.90
C LEU A 606 -2.84 -10.35 -12.77
N HIS A 607 -1.53 -10.26 -12.47
CA HIS A 607 -0.51 -11.00 -13.18
C HIS A 607 -0.67 -12.52 -13.03
N ALA A 608 -0.93 -13.01 -11.82
CA ALA A 608 -1.15 -14.43 -11.53
C ALA A 608 -2.39 -14.96 -12.26
N ARG A 609 -3.47 -14.16 -12.37
CA ARG A 609 -4.67 -14.52 -13.15
C ARG A 609 -4.37 -14.63 -14.65
N GLN A 610 -3.59 -13.70 -15.20
CA GLN A 610 -3.28 -13.68 -16.64
C GLN A 610 -2.17 -14.66 -17.03
N LYS A 611 -1.21 -14.91 -16.14
CA LYS A 611 0.01 -15.70 -16.39
C LYS A 611 0.30 -16.64 -15.20
N PRO A 612 -0.57 -17.62 -14.93
CA PRO A 612 -0.53 -18.45 -13.71
C PRO A 612 0.72 -19.32 -13.57
N LEU A 613 1.44 -19.58 -14.68
CA LEU A 613 2.67 -20.37 -14.68
C LEU A 613 3.93 -19.53 -14.41
N THR A 614 3.79 -18.21 -14.18
CA THR A 614 4.93 -17.34 -13.87
C THR A 614 5.34 -17.54 -12.42
N SER A 615 6.61 -17.88 -12.18
CA SER A 615 7.12 -17.95 -10.82
C SER A 615 7.20 -16.57 -10.16
N LEU A 616 7.01 -16.52 -8.84
CA LEU A 616 7.11 -15.28 -8.08
C LEU A 616 8.48 -14.59 -8.25
N HIS A 617 9.55 -15.37 -8.35
CA HIS A 617 10.90 -14.84 -8.63
C HIS A 617 10.96 -14.10 -9.98
N HIS A 618 10.33 -14.65 -11.02
CA HIS A 618 10.30 -14.00 -12.33
C HIS A 618 9.41 -12.76 -12.33
N HIS A 619 8.28 -12.80 -11.61
CA HIS A 619 7.43 -11.64 -11.40
C HIS A 619 8.18 -10.51 -10.69
N ASN A 620 8.83 -10.79 -9.55
CA ASN A 620 9.63 -9.82 -8.81
C ASN A 620 10.75 -9.25 -9.69
N THR A 621 11.44 -10.08 -10.47
CA THR A 621 12.46 -9.63 -11.41
C THR A 621 11.95 -8.53 -12.35
N LEU A 622 10.76 -8.73 -12.93
CA LEU A 622 10.15 -7.75 -13.85
C LEU A 622 9.66 -6.50 -13.11
N GLU A 623 8.94 -6.68 -12.00
CA GLU A 623 8.36 -5.56 -11.25
C GLU A 623 9.42 -4.70 -10.57
N GLN A 624 10.46 -5.29 -9.97
CA GLN A 624 11.57 -4.54 -9.39
C GLN A 624 12.31 -3.77 -10.47
N PHE A 625 12.67 -4.42 -11.58
CA PHE A 625 13.37 -3.75 -12.67
C PHE A 625 12.58 -2.55 -13.22
N LYS A 626 11.25 -2.71 -13.36
CA LYS A 626 10.34 -1.67 -13.84
C LYS A 626 10.14 -0.55 -12.82
N ARG A 627 9.70 -0.88 -11.61
CA ARG A 627 9.31 0.10 -10.57
C ARG A 627 10.51 0.83 -10.00
N ASN A 628 11.66 0.18 -9.89
CA ASN A 628 12.88 0.78 -9.37
C ASN A 628 13.65 1.58 -10.43
N ASN A 629 13.14 1.63 -11.68
CA ASN A 629 13.80 2.25 -12.82
C ASN A 629 15.24 1.73 -13.01
N THR A 630 15.44 0.42 -12.83
CA THR A 630 16.77 -0.20 -12.78
C THR A 630 17.53 -0.04 -14.10
N GLU A 631 16.86 0.08 -15.25
CA GLU A 631 17.56 0.36 -16.51
C GLU A 631 18.30 1.71 -16.44
N SER A 632 17.68 2.76 -15.90
CA SER A 632 18.37 4.05 -15.72
C SER A 632 19.54 3.93 -14.75
N PHE A 633 19.42 3.12 -13.69
CA PHE A 633 20.53 2.86 -12.80
C PHE A 633 21.69 2.15 -13.51
N ILE A 634 21.41 1.12 -14.31
CA ILE A 634 22.41 0.44 -15.14
C ILE A 634 23.10 1.45 -16.08
N ASP A 635 22.32 2.23 -16.83
CA ASP A 635 22.84 3.15 -17.84
C ASP A 635 23.75 4.24 -17.27
N ASN A 636 23.54 4.65 -16.00
CA ASN A 636 24.32 5.71 -15.36
C ASN A 636 25.46 5.19 -14.48
N THR A 637 25.32 3.99 -13.91
CA THR A 637 26.22 3.52 -12.85
C THR A 637 27.11 2.36 -13.30
N PHE A 638 26.65 1.51 -14.23
CA PHE A 638 27.38 0.30 -14.61
C PHE A 638 28.49 0.60 -15.63
N THR A 639 29.54 -0.20 -15.58
CA THR A 639 30.65 -0.25 -16.53
C THR A 639 30.72 -1.63 -17.18
N ASP A 640 31.62 -1.83 -18.15
CA ASP A 640 31.81 -3.15 -18.79
C ASP A 640 32.20 -4.28 -17.81
N ALA A 641 32.67 -3.94 -16.61
CA ALA A 641 33.05 -4.89 -15.56
C ALA A 641 31.89 -5.33 -14.67
N ASP A 642 30.78 -4.56 -14.66
CA ASP A 642 29.57 -4.80 -13.86
C ASP A 642 28.55 -5.60 -14.68
#